data_AF-A0A835CPK2-F1
#
_entry.id   AF-A0A835CPK2-F1
#
_cell.length_a   1.000
_cell.length_b   1.000
_cell.length_c   1.000
_cell.angle_alpha   90.00
_cell.angle_beta   90.00
_cell.angle_gamma   90.00
#
_symmetry.space_group_name_H-M   'P 1'
#
loop_
_entity.id
_entity.type
_entity.pdbx_description
1 polymer ?
#
loop_
_entity_poly.entity_id
_entity_poly.type
_entity_poly.pdbx_seq_one_letter_code
_entity_poly.pdbx_strand_id
1 'polypeptide(L)'
;MKNLTLFNFLLFISALRINAEPKIEYISVLFRHGERAPDYNEYANDPYRYATFSPEGNGELTNIGRMREYRLGEKLRELYDDFISGTYNSSVIHARTTDWDRIKMSCQLVMAALFKPDNKQIWNRNLNWQPTVIDSVPGFLDALMFPQDCPLYLEEYSKSENSTEVKKIFNEFSDFRKKLTKLAGQPIKSFFDIYRVYHALTLEAALNLTLPKWTEKYFPNGLLLKGTILYYETVSWTTKLKRLNGGMLLRNITENMLDVISNKTEIKKKMYLYSGNERNLAAFLITLGVYDRQVPEFSSAVILELLSECGEYYVKVRYYKGIPEETITLKIPGCDELCPFENFLKIMEPIFRHGDRTPDVGGYPNDPYKNFDFAPEGRGQLTNTGKMREYRLGEKIRELYGDFIGDTYSPSIVNARSTDFDRTKMSLQLVLAALFKPNDKQIWNENLNWQPTIVDFVPGYLDVLMVPQQCPQYLKELSRVNNLPEIQARLNKLSGLMKNLTKWTGKSIETSADIFFLYITLSIEDSLNLTLPEWTKGIYPNGLLLNGTILHYETISYTTKLKRLNGGMLLQNITENMLDVISNKTEFKNKMYLYSGHEENVAAFLITLGVYDRQVPQFSSAVFLELLSDSGEYYVQVRHYKGIPEETITLKIPGCDELCPFKKFLKLMEPVFRHGDRTPDDDGYEGYPNDPYGNFDFAPEGRGQLMNPGKMRAYRLGEKIRELYGDFIGNTYSPSIVNARSTDADRTKMSLQLVLAALFKPSDKQIWNGNLNWQPTIVSFVPEFFDALMLPQDCPNYLEEFSRVKKSPEVQKELNELSGFMKNLSEWTGKPIRDSFDMFNIYHTLMGEYASNLTLPDWTQGIFPYGLLWNGIILEYETVSYNRKLKRLNGGMLLKNITESMIDKMRNINLKKKINLFGGHEFNIAALLNTMEIYEPHVPEYSSAIFFELLADNQDHYVKVRYYKGIPEETITMKIPGCEELCPFENFLKLMEPVTPEGDELMCEKQSSCLLSKKIHDKFYGR
;
A
#
# COMPACT_ATOMS: atom_id res chain seq x y z
N MET A 1 59.63 -36.34 -30.69
CA MET A 1 58.35 -36.74 -30.07
C MET A 1 58.27 -36.21 -28.63
N LYS A 2 58.00 -34.91 -28.42
CA LYS A 2 57.72 -34.32 -27.08
C LYS A 2 56.58 -33.28 -27.08
N ASN A 3 56.31 -32.62 -28.21
CA ASN A 3 55.26 -31.60 -28.29
C ASN A 3 53.84 -32.18 -28.50
N LEU A 4 53.73 -33.41 -29.02
CA LEU A 4 52.42 -34.02 -29.33
C LEU A 4 51.64 -34.44 -28.07
N THR A 5 52.35 -34.88 -27.03
CA THR A 5 51.75 -35.21 -25.72
C THR A 5 51.24 -33.98 -24.99
N LEU A 6 51.95 -32.85 -25.06
CA LEU A 6 51.52 -31.61 -24.39
C LEU A 6 50.26 -31.02 -25.03
N PHE A 7 50.18 -31.06 -26.37
CA PHE A 7 49.00 -30.59 -27.12
C PHE A 7 47.77 -31.46 -26.84
N ASN A 8 47.93 -32.78 -26.81
CA ASN A 8 46.84 -33.70 -26.45
C ASN A 8 46.42 -33.57 -24.97
N PHE A 9 47.34 -33.25 -24.05
CA PHE A 9 46.98 -33.03 -22.64
C PHE A 9 46.22 -31.72 -22.44
N LEU A 10 46.60 -30.65 -23.14
CA LEU A 10 45.83 -29.40 -23.17
C LEU A 10 44.44 -29.57 -23.80
N LEU A 11 44.33 -30.36 -24.88
CA LEU A 11 43.03 -30.73 -25.46
C LEU A 11 42.18 -31.57 -24.49
N PHE A 12 42.78 -32.48 -23.71
CA PHE A 12 42.05 -33.26 -22.71
C PHE A 12 41.55 -32.39 -21.55
N ILE A 13 42.32 -31.37 -21.14
CA ILE A 13 41.88 -30.38 -20.15
C ILE A 13 40.78 -29.47 -20.72
N SER A 14 40.86 -29.05 -22.00
CA SER A 14 39.76 -28.27 -22.61
C SER A 14 38.49 -29.11 -22.82
N ALA A 15 38.62 -30.42 -23.01
CA ALA A 15 37.51 -31.38 -23.06
C ALA A 15 36.99 -31.81 -21.66
N LEU A 16 37.63 -31.35 -20.58
CA LEU A 16 37.20 -31.54 -19.19
C LEU A 16 36.62 -30.26 -18.56
N ARG A 17 36.09 -29.36 -19.39
CA ARG A 17 34.92 -28.58 -18.96
C ARG A 17 33.76 -29.55 -18.78
N ILE A 18 33.53 -29.97 -17.54
CA ILE A 18 32.25 -30.53 -17.12
C ILE A 18 31.20 -29.46 -17.41
N ASN A 19 30.18 -29.76 -18.23
CA ASN A 19 29.00 -28.93 -18.34
C ASN A 19 28.22 -29.02 -17.03
N ALA A 20 28.64 -28.27 -16.02
CA ALA A 20 27.82 -27.98 -14.87
C ALA A 20 26.76 -26.98 -15.32
N GLU A 21 25.48 -27.33 -15.19
CA GLU A 21 24.41 -26.38 -15.51
C GLU A 21 24.47 -25.18 -14.54
N PRO A 22 24.33 -23.93 -15.04
CA PRO A 22 24.41 -22.75 -14.18
C PRO A 22 23.42 -22.82 -13.01
N LYS A 23 23.94 -22.64 -11.80
CA LYS A 23 23.19 -22.84 -10.56
C LYS A 23 22.30 -21.64 -10.28
N ILE A 24 21.02 -21.86 -9.98
CA ILE A 24 20.12 -20.79 -9.55
C ILE A 24 20.56 -20.25 -8.17
N GLU A 25 20.63 -18.93 -8.06
CA GLU A 25 20.90 -18.20 -6.81
C GLU A 25 19.72 -17.34 -6.35
N TYR A 26 18.90 -16.86 -7.28
CA TYR A 26 17.75 -15.99 -7.01
C TYR A 26 16.73 -16.03 -8.14
N ILE A 27 15.44 -15.89 -7.81
CA ILE A 27 14.34 -15.79 -8.77
C ILE A 27 13.46 -14.57 -8.47
N SER A 28 13.07 -13.84 -9.50
CA SER A 28 11.96 -12.87 -9.47
C SER A 28 10.88 -13.26 -10.47
N VAL A 29 9.61 -13.16 -10.08
CA VAL A 29 8.46 -13.40 -10.97
C VAL A 29 7.51 -12.21 -10.93
N LEU A 30 7.29 -11.54 -12.05
CA LEU A 30 6.20 -10.58 -12.26
C LEU A 30 5.07 -11.28 -13.04
N PHE A 31 3.84 -11.23 -12.57
CA PHE A 31 2.71 -11.88 -13.25
C PHE A 31 1.43 -11.05 -13.27
N ARG A 32 0.65 -11.23 -14.34
CA ARG A 32 -0.71 -10.70 -14.47
C ARG A 32 -1.67 -11.59 -13.69
N HIS A 33 -2.63 -10.99 -13.00
CA HIS A 33 -3.76 -11.68 -12.38
C HIS A 33 -4.58 -12.58 -13.33
N GLY A 34 -5.41 -13.44 -12.73
CA GLY A 34 -6.28 -14.35 -13.47
C GLY A 34 -7.40 -13.65 -14.24
N GLU A 35 -8.10 -14.41 -15.09
CA GLU A 35 -9.32 -13.96 -15.78
C GLU A 35 -10.35 -13.39 -14.80
N ARG A 36 -10.93 -12.22 -15.15
CA ARG A 36 -11.90 -11.48 -14.32
C ARG A 36 -13.24 -11.29 -15.02
N ALA A 37 -14.25 -10.88 -14.27
CA ALA A 37 -15.48 -10.31 -14.83
C ALA A 37 -15.26 -8.88 -15.38
N PRO A 38 -16.04 -8.42 -16.38
CA PRO A 38 -16.13 -7.01 -16.76
C PRO A 38 -16.55 -6.09 -15.60
N ASP A 39 -16.29 -4.78 -15.74
CA ASP A 39 -16.68 -3.74 -14.79
C ASP A 39 -17.80 -2.83 -15.35
N TYR A 40 -18.60 -2.20 -14.48
CA TYR A 40 -19.74 -1.31 -14.81
C TYR A 40 -19.38 -0.13 -15.72
N ASN A 41 -18.10 0.17 -15.76
CA ASN A 41 -17.54 1.11 -16.68
C ASN A 41 -16.52 0.35 -17.52
N GLU A 42 -16.96 -0.27 -18.62
CA GLU A 42 -16.12 -0.56 -19.79
C GLU A 42 -16.46 0.33 -21.01
N TYR A 43 -17.72 0.44 -21.47
CA TYR A 43 -18.14 1.51 -22.41
C TYR A 43 -19.63 1.88 -22.32
N ALA A 44 -20.06 2.95 -23.01
CA ALA A 44 -21.38 3.54 -22.82
C ALA A 44 -22.53 2.80 -23.51
N ASN A 45 -22.35 2.35 -24.76
CA ASN A 45 -23.30 1.49 -25.50
C ASN A 45 -23.02 -0.01 -25.31
N ASP A 46 -22.31 -0.39 -24.25
CA ASP A 46 -22.08 -1.79 -23.90
C ASP A 46 -23.41 -2.43 -23.46
N PRO A 47 -23.89 -3.51 -24.13
CA PRO A 47 -25.12 -4.19 -23.72
C PRO A 47 -25.04 -4.82 -22.32
N TYR A 48 -23.82 -5.03 -21.79
CA TYR A 48 -23.53 -5.59 -20.48
C TYR A 48 -23.06 -4.54 -19.45
N ARG A 49 -23.07 -3.23 -19.80
CA ARG A 49 -22.65 -2.11 -18.94
C ARG A 49 -23.20 -2.14 -17.51
N TYR A 50 -24.45 -2.58 -17.38
CA TYR A 50 -25.20 -2.65 -16.12
C TYR A 50 -25.48 -4.09 -15.66
N ALA A 51 -24.79 -5.07 -16.25
CA ALA A 51 -24.87 -6.46 -15.80
C ALA A 51 -24.18 -6.62 -14.43
N THR A 52 -24.71 -7.50 -13.61
CA THR A 52 -24.10 -7.91 -12.33
C THR A 52 -23.57 -9.33 -12.46
N PHE A 53 -22.26 -9.49 -12.47
CA PHE A 53 -21.61 -10.80 -12.50
C PHE A 53 -21.62 -11.39 -11.09
N SER A 54 -22.29 -12.53 -10.91
CA SER A 54 -22.64 -13.08 -9.59
C SER A 54 -22.45 -14.61 -9.58
N PRO A 55 -21.81 -15.20 -8.55
CA PRO A 55 -21.53 -14.62 -7.22
C PRO A 55 -20.34 -13.68 -7.12
N GLU A 56 -19.38 -13.74 -8.03
CA GLU A 56 -18.05 -13.09 -7.94
C GLU A 56 -18.08 -11.60 -7.59
N GLY A 57 -18.89 -10.83 -8.31
CA GLY A 57 -18.77 -9.38 -8.41
C GLY A 57 -18.18 -8.96 -9.76
N ASN A 58 -18.46 -7.72 -10.16
CA ASN A 58 -17.87 -7.11 -11.35
C ASN A 58 -16.38 -6.79 -11.05
N GLY A 59 -15.49 -7.02 -12.01
CA GLY A 59 -14.04 -6.85 -11.82
C GLY A 59 -13.31 -7.99 -11.08
N GLU A 60 -14.02 -8.93 -10.44
CA GLU A 60 -13.43 -10.02 -9.65
C GLU A 60 -13.02 -11.26 -10.46
N LEU A 61 -12.14 -12.10 -9.90
CA LEU A 61 -11.65 -13.33 -10.56
C LEU A 61 -12.76 -14.33 -10.85
N THR A 62 -12.83 -14.83 -12.09
CA THR A 62 -13.68 -15.97 -12.47
C THR A 62 -13.10 -17.28 -11.91
N ASN A 63 -13.90 -18.36 -11.84
CA ASN A 63 -13.37 -19.68 -11.51
C ASN A 63 -12.28 -20.16 -12.47
N ILE A 64 -12.32 -19.74 -13.74
CA ILE A 64 -11.30 -20.04 -14.75
C ILE A 64 -10.02 -19.25 -14.42
N GLY A 65 -10.14 -17.96 -14.06
CA GLY A 65 -9.03 -17.16 -13.57
C GLY A 65 -8.38 -17.75 -12.33
N ARG A 66 -9.18 -18.16 -11.34
CA ARG A 66 -8.70 -18.84 -10.13
C ARG A 66 -7.88 -20.10 -10.46
N MET A 67 -8.37 -20.91 -11.40
CA MET A 67 -7.69 -22.12 -11.88
C MET A 67 -6.39 -21.81 -12.64
N ARG A 68 -6.35 -20.79 -13.51
CA ARG A 68 -5.12 -20.42 -14.25
C ARG A 68 -4.01 -19.88 -13.34
N GLU A 69 -4.35 -19.08 -12.33
CA GLU A 69 -3.38 -18.62 -11.32
C GLU A 69 -2.81 -19.77 -10.49
N TYR A 70 -3.66 -20.73 -10.11
CA TYR A 70 -3.20 -21.93 -9.44
C TYR A 70 -2.22 -22.72 -10.32
N ARG A 71 -2.52 -22.87 -11.62
CA ARG A 71 -1.59 -23.51 -12.58
C ARG A 71 -0.28 -22.75 -12.77
N LEU A 72 -0.28 -21.41 -12.72
CA LEU A 72 0.96 -20.64 -12.70
C LEU A 72 1.81 -21.00 -11.46
N GLY A 73 1.20 -21.10 -10.27
CA GLY A 73 1.89 -21.59 -9.07
C GLY A 73 2.35 -23.04 -9.17
N GLU A 74 1.58 -23.93 -9.80
CA GLU A 74 2.00 -25.32 -10.07
C GLU A 74 3.16 -25.37 -11.07
N LYS A 75 3.20 -24.47 -12.06
CA LYS A 75 4.30 -24.35 -13.03
C LYS A 75 5.57 -23.76 -12.41
N LEU A 76 5.45 -22.79 -11.50
CA LEU A 76 6.58 -22.28 -10.71
C LEU A 76 7.12 -23.35 -9.76
N ARG A 77 6.25 -24.19 -9.18
CA ARG A 77 6.65 -25.37 -8.40
C ARG A 77 7.38 -26.39 -9.28
N GLU A 78 6.83 -26.75 -10.44
CA GLU A 78 7.46 -27.66 -11.42
C GLU A 78 8.85 -27.20 -11.87
N LEU A 79 9.03 -25.89 -12.12
CA LEU A 79 10.30 -25.33 -12.61
C LEU A 79 11.39 -25.22 -11.52
N TYR A 80 11.01 -25.13 -10.24
CA TYR A 80 11.92 -24.67 -9.18
C TYR A 80 11.90 -25.50 -7.88
N ASP A 81 11.31 -26.71 -7.86
CA ASP A 81 11.17 -27.57 -6.67
C ASP A 81 12.51 -27.85 -5.95
N ASP A 82 13.58 -28.11 -6.70
CA ASP A 82 14.93 -28.33 -6.16
C ASP A 82 15.57 -27.06 -5.56
N PHE A 83 15.08 -25.88 -5.93
CA PHE A 83 15.63 -24.59 -5.49
C PHE A 83 14.86 -23.98 -4.31
N ILE A 84 13.52 -23.99 -4.36
CA ILE A 84 12.64 -23.58 -3.25
C ILE A 84 12.02 -24.82 -2.61
N SER A 85 12.25 -25.05 -1.32
CA SER A 85 11.70 -26.25 -0.64
C SER A 85 10.17 -26.37 -0.82
N GLY A 86 9.66 -27.61 -0.85
CA GLY A 86 8.22 -27.87 -0.73
C GLY A 86 7.66 -27.35 0.60
N THR A 87 8.48 -27.36 1.66
CA THR A 87 8.20 -26.73 2.96
C THR A 87 8.11 -25.21 2.82
N TYR A 88 7.01 -24.60 3.29
CA TYR A 88 6.90 -23.14 3.38
C TYR A 88 7.76 -22.61 4.53
N ASN A 89 8.44 -21.48 4.31
CA ASN A 89 9.01 -20.68 5.37
C ASN A 89 9.09 -19.21 4.91
N SER A 90 8.60 -18.26 5.72
CA SER A 90 8.51 -16.85 5.33
C SER A 90 9.88 -16.18 5.16
N SER A 91 10.97 -16.75 5.67
CA SER A 91 12.34 -16.26 5.40
C SER A 91 12.85 -16.58 3.97
N VAL A 92 12.25 -17.56 3.29
CA VAL A 92 12.75 -18.06 1.99
C VAL A 92 12.10 -17.37 0.80
N ILE A 93 10.89 -16.82 0.96
CA ILE A 93 10.15 -16.14 -0.10
C ILE A 93 9.57 -14.80 0.39
N HIS A 94 9.41 -13.83 -0.52
CA HIS A 94 8.56 -12.67 -0.32
C HIS A 94 7.57 -12.58 -1.48
N ALA A 95 6.29 -12.39 -1.17
CA ALA A 95 5.21 -12.38 -2.13
C ALA A 95 4.44 -11.07 -2.02
N ARG A 96 4.63 -10.21 -3.01
CA ARG A 96 4.19 -8.82 -3.01
C ARG A 96 3.07 -8.61 -4.02
N THR A 97 2.08 -7.80 -3.64
CA THR A 97 0.90 -7.52 -4.44
C THR A 97 0.62 -6.04 -4.48
N THR A 98 -0.02 -5.61 -5.57
CA THR A 98 -0.74 -4.34 -5.60
C THR A 98 -2.11 -4.47 -4.94
N ASP A 99 -2.77 -3.35 -4.61
CA ASP A 99 -3.86 -3.37 -3.63
C ASP A 99 -5.20 -3.95 -4.10
N TRP A 100 -5.37 -4.36 -5.35
CA TRP A 100 -6.68 -4.86 -5.77
C TRP A 100 -6.90 -6.33 -5.48
N ASP A 101 -8.17 -6.63 -5.34
CA ASP A 101 -8.65 -7.82 -4.66
C ASP A 101 -8.39 -9.06 -5.52
N ARG A 102 -8.67 -8.99 -6.83
CA ARG A 102 -8.24 -9.99 -7.81
C ARG A 102 -6.71 -10.25 -7.84
N ILE A 103 -5.87 -9.27 -7.47
CA ILE A 103 -4.39 -9.38 -7.51
C ILE A 103 -3.89 -10.04 -6.24
N LYS A 104 -4.40 -9.60 -5.07
CA LYS A 104 -4.24 -10.30 -3.79
C LYS A 104 -4.67 -11.76 -3.90
N MET A 105 -5.86 -12.03 -4.45
CA MET A 105 -6.37 -13.39 -4.67
C MET A 105 -5.49 -14.21 -5.62
N SER A 106 -5.01 -13.61 -6.73
CA SER A 106 -4.10 -14.27 -7.67
C SER A 106 -2.80 -14.70 -6.98
N CYS A 107 -2.22 -13.83 -6.16
CA CYS A 107 -1.04 -14.16 -5.36
C CYS A 107 -1.31 -15.28 -4.34
N GLN A 108 -2.46 -15.25 -3.64
CA GLN A 108 -2.87 -16.34 -2.74
C GLN A 108 -3.00 -17.68 -3.48
N LEU A 109 -3.49 -17.68 -4.72
CA LEU A 109 -3.64 -18.90 -5.54
C LEU A 109 -2.30 -19.45 -6.03
N VAL A 110 -1.40 -18.58 -6.50
CA VAL A 110 -0.02 -18.95 -6.84
C VAL A 110 0.68 -19.55 -5.61
N MET A 111 0.59 -18.89 -4.45
CA MET A 111 1.17 -19.40 -3.20
C MET A 111 0.53 -20.71 -2.72
N ALA A 112 -0.79 -20.88 -2.87
CA ALA A 112 -1.51 -22.10 -2.50
C ALA A 112 -1.13 -23.32 -3.36
N ALA A 113 -0.74 -23.11 -4.61
CA ALA A 113 -0.17 -24.15 -5.48
C ALA A 113 1.31 -24.40 -5.17
N LEU A 114 2.06 -23.31 -4.93
CA LEU A 114 3.49 -23.33 -4.68
C LEU A 114 3.85 -23.98 -3.33
N PHE A 115 3.02 -23.83 -2.30
CA PHE A 115 3.28 -24.29 -0.93
C PHE A 115 2.12 -25.10 -0.33
N LYS A 116 1.69 -26.15 -1.05
CA LYS A 116 0.83 -27.21 -0.52
C LYS A 116 1.43 -27.77 0.80
N PRO A 117 0.64 -28.03 1.86
CA PRO A 117 1.18 -28.42 3.17
C PRO A 117 2.04 -29.68 3.11
N ASP A 118 3.29 -29.60 3.58
CA ASP A 118 4.17 -30.76 3.68
C ASP A 118 3.84 -31.64 4.91
N ASN A 119 4.52 -32.79 5.05
CA ASN A 119 4.27 -33.74 6.13
C ASN A 119 4.38 -33.15 7.56
N LYS A 120 5.14 -32.08 7.77
CA LYS A 120 5.19 -31.35 9.05
C LYS A 120 4.14 -30.24 9.12
N GLN A 121 3.78 -29.63 7.99
CA GLN A 121 2.88 -28.48 7.90
C GLN A 121 1.39 -28.82 7.69
N ILE A 122 1.03 -30.10 7.51
CA ILE A 122 -0.37 -30.57 7.51
C ILE A 122 -1.02 -30.32 8.89
N TRP A 123 -1.65 -29.15 9.01
CA TRP A 123 -2.46 -28.74 10.16
C TRP A 123 -3.90 -29.26 10.07
N ASN A 124 -4.41 -29.49 8.85
CA ASN A 124 -5.75 -30.01 8.59
C ASN A 124 -5.72 -31.05 7.45
N ARG A 125 -6.08 -32.30 7.75
CA ARG A 125 -6.05 -33.41 6.77
C ARG A 125 -7.12 -33.31 5.68
N ASN A 126 -8.16 -32.51 5.90
CA ASN A 126 -9.28 -32.35 4.97
C ASN A 126 -9.13 -31.10 4.06
N LEU A 127 -8.02 -30.36 4.19
CA LEU A 127 -7.78 -29.12 3.46
C LEU A 127 -6.31 -29.04 3.02
N ASN A 128 -6.05 -29.34 1.75
CA ASN A 128 -4.71 -29.32 1.15
C ASN A 128 -4.22 -27.89 0.83
N TRP A 129 -4.25 -27.02 1.84
CA TRP A 129 -3.83 -25.62 1.79
C TRP A 129 -3.35 -25.19 3.18
N GLN A 130 -2.41 -24.25 3.23
CA GLN A 130 -1.98 -23.57 4.45
C GLN A 130 -1.95 -22.06 4.21
N PRO A 131 -2.19 -21.24 5.25
CA PRO A 131 -2.00 -19.80 5.14
C PRO A 131 -0.53 -19.49 4.85
N THR A 132 -0.30 -18.51 3.99
CA THR A 132 1.02 -18.02 3.60
C THR A 132 1.02 -16.50 3.62
N VAL A 133 2.10 -15.91 4.09
CA VAL A 133 2.26 -14.45 4.11
C VAL A 133 2.31 -13.93 2.68
N ILE A 134 1.44 -12.97 2.39
CA ILE A 134 1.52 -12.07 1.23
C ILE A 134 1.47 -10.64 1.75
N ASP A 135 2.23 -9.75 1.13
CA ASP A 135 2.27 -8.35 1.46
C ASP A 135 1.60 -7.55 0.34
N SER A 136 0.47 -6.91 0.62
CA SER A 136 -0.05 -5.83 -0.21
C SER A 136 0.63 -4.55 0.23
N VAL A 137 1.34 -3.89 -0.68
CA VAL A 137 1.51 -2.44 -0.53
C VAL A 137 0.22 -1.86 -1.11
N PRO A 138 -0.58 -1.12 -0.33
CA PRO A 138 -1.80 -0.56 -0.88
C PRO A 138 -1.51 0.41 -2.03
N GLY A 139 -2.52 0.96 -2.70
CA GLY A 139 -2.38 1.76 -3.93
C GLY A 139 -1.44 2.95 -3.74
N PHE A 140 -1.96 4.13 -3.63
CA PHE A 140 -1.39 5.39 -3.18
C PHE A 140 0.13 5.87 -3.14
N LEU A 141 1.35 5.36 -2.76
CA LEU A 141 2.41 4.30 -2.95
C LEU A 141 2.60 3.70 -4.32
N ASP A 142 2.32 2.40 -4.36
CA ASP A 142 3.20 1.29 -4.67
C ASP A 142 4.11 1.59 -5.84
N ALA A 143 5.11 2.39 -5.49
CA ALA A 143 6.14 3.05 -6.27
C ALA A 143 6.95 2.14 -7.18
N LEU A 144 6.70 0.84 -7.12
CA LEU A 144 7.53 -0.24 -7.64
C LEU A 144 6.76 -1.09 -8.65
N MET A 145 5.61 -1.60 -8.23
CA MET A 145 4.80 -2.62 -8.89
C MET A 145 3.45 -2.13 -9.35
N PHE A 146 3.12 -0.91 -8.99
CA PHE A 146 1.88 -0.28 -9.30
C PHE A 146 2.12 1.24 -9.46
N PRO A 147 3.37 1.79 -9.56
CA PRO A 147 3.81 3.10 -9.05
C PRO A 147 2.74 4.18 -9.00
N GLN A 148 2.34 4.45 -10.20
CA GLN A 148 1.05 4.67 -10.75
C GLN A 148 -0.16 5.21 -9.91
N ASP A 149 0.01 6.02 -8.82
CA ASP A 149 -0.76 7.19 -8.22
C ASP A 149 0.02 8.20 -7.34
N CYS A 150 0.18 9.42 -7.87
CA CYS A 150 1.36 10.30 -7.77
C CYS A 150 1.36 11.30 -9.01
N PRO A 151 1.59 12.66 -9.09
CA PRO A 151 1.33 13.57 -10.29
C PRO A 151 2.34 13.85 -11.50
N LEU A 152 3.66 13.94 -11.30
CA LEU A 152 4.82 13.95 -12.23
C LEU A 152 5.04 12.84 -13.30
N TYR A 153 4.19 11.88 -13.69
CA TYR A 153 4.19 10.88 -14.88
C TYR A 153 3.02 11.25 -15.72
N LEU A 154 2.06 11.89 -15.05
CA LEU A 154 0.87 12.37 -15.59
C LEU A 154 1.44 13.54 -16.34
N GLU A 155 2.10 14.44 -15.69
CA GLU A 155 2.77 15.57 -16.29
C GLU A 155 3.64 15.31 -17.57
N GLU A 156 3.88 14.10 -18.14
CA GLU A 156 4.34 13.92 -19.52
C GLU A 156 4.32 12.54 -20.20
N TYR A 157 3.62 11.50 -19.72
CA TYR A 157 3.13 10.52 -20.71
C TYR A 157 2.37 11.27 -21.85
N SER A 158 2.02 12.58 -21.67
CA SER A 158 1.87 13.65 -22.69
C SER A 158 2.92 14.73 -23.12
N LYS A 159 4.23 14.73 -22.80
CA LYS A 159 5.27 15.26 -23.75
C LYS A 159 6.02 14.13 -24.47
N SER A 160 5.64 12.87 -24.23
CA SER A 160 5.32 12.07 -25.40
C SER A 160 3.98 12.53 -25.97
N GLU A 161 2.85 12.03 -25.51
CA GLU A 161 1.53 12.27 -26.09
C GLU A 161 1.26 13.62 -26.82
N ASN A 162 1.05 14.76 -26.17
CA ASN A 162 0.76 16.02 -26.90
C ASN A 162 1.91 16.53 -27.83
N SER A 163 3.06 15.86 -28.00
CA SER A 163 4.14 16.26 -28.93
C SER A 163 3.80 16.03 -30.41
N THR A 164 4.71 16.21 -31.37
CA THR A 164 4.40 16.10 -32.83
C THR A 164 4.87 14.80 -33.48
N GLU A 165 5.82 14.10 -32.83
CA GLU A 165 6.08 12.67 -32.97
C GLU A 165 4.98 11.86 -32.25
N VAL A 166 3.95 12.55 -31.79
CA VAL A 166 2.91 11.91 -31.03
C VAL A 166 1.52 12.40 -31.50
N LYS A 167 1.27 13.68 -31.82
CA LYS A 167 0.02 14.21 -32.42
C LYS A 167 -0.39 13.63 -33.79
N LYS A 168 0.43 12.80 -34.44
CA LYS A 168 0.19 12.21 -35.77
C LYS A 168 0.24 10.68 -35.73
N ILE A 169 -0.28 10.13 -34.64
CA ILE A 169 -1.14 8.96 -34.68
C ILE A 169 -2.61 9.39 -34.69
N PHE A 170 -2.82 10.69 -34.94
CA PHE A 170 -4.09 11.39 -35.09
C PHE A 170 -4.14 12.13 -36.48
N ASN A 171 -3.99 11.37 -37.59
CA ASN A 171 -4.02 11.78 -39.01
C ASN A 171 -4.77 10.84 -40.05
N GLU A 172 -4.89 9.51 -39.86
CA GLU A 172 -5.38 8.48 -40.84
C GLU A 172 -6.64 7.64 -40.49
N PHE A 173 -6.94 7.18 -39.25
CA PHE A 173 -8.24 6.53 -38.87
C PHE A 173 -9.32 7.48 -38.27
N SER A 174 -9.35 8.79 -38.57
CA SER A 174 -10.30 9.72 -37.90
C SER A 174 -11.73 9.32 -38.18
N ASP A 175 -11.96 8.80 -39.38
CA ASP A 175 -13.25 8.27 -39.82
C ASP A 175 -13.68 7.03 -39.06
N PHE A 176 -12.74 6.31 -38.47
CA PHE A 176 -13.01 5.18 -37.60
C PHE A 176 -13.29 5.63 -36.17
N ARG A 177 -12.57 6.62 -35.64
CA ARG A 177 -12.99 7.31 -34.40
C ARG A 177 -14.42 7.87 -34.52
N LYS A 178 -14.72 8.59 -35.60
CA LYS A 178 -16.07 9.12 -35.91
C LYS A 178 -17.13 8.01 -35.98
N LYS A 179 -16.76 6.78 -36.39
CA LYS A 179 -17.65 5.62 -36.40
C LYS A 179 -17.83 5.07 -34.98
N LEU A 180 -16.75 4.83 -34.23
CA LEU A 180 -16.89 4.19 -32.92
C LEU A 180 -17.36 5.13 -31.79
N THR A 181 -17.28 6.47 -31.96
CA THR A 181 -18.08 7.43 -31.16
C THR A 181 -19.57 7.07 -31.19
N LYS A 182 -20.08 6.63 -32.35
CA LYS A 182 -21.50 6.28 -32.51
C LYS A 182 -21.81 4.87 -32.03
N LEU A 183 -20.89 3.92 -32.24
CA LEU A 183 -21.10 2.52 -31.87
C LEU A 183 -20.93 2.29 -30.35
N ALA A 184 -19.89 2.84 -29.72
CA ALA A 184 -19.65 2.72 -28.27
C ALA A 184 -20.32 3.80 -27.41
N GLY A 185 -21.03 4.77 -28.02
CA GLY A 185 -21.88 5.74 -27.32
C GLY A 185 -21.18 6.89 -26.60
N GLN A 186 -19.86 6.80 -26.43
CA GLN A 186 -19.05 7.81 -25.75
C GLN A 186 -18.12 8.52 -26.75
N PRO A 187 -17.71 9.79 -26.50
CA PRO A 187 -16.72 10.47 -27.31
C PRO A 187 -15.43 9.66 -27.39
N ILE A 188 -15.15 9.12 -28.58
CA ILE A 188 -13.98 8.30 -28.85
C ILE A 188 -12.80 9.24 -29.14
N LYS A 189 -12.16 9.68 -28.06
CA LYS A 189 -10.99 10.55 -28.06
C LYS A 189 -9.68 9.76 -27.90
N SER A 190 -9.76 8.51 -27.42
CA SER A 190 -8.69 7.68 -26.84
C SER A 190 -7.62 7.13 -27.86
N PHE A 191 -7.10 5.86 -27.89
CA PHE A 191 -6.21 5.11 -26.91
C PHE A 191 -7.11 4.45 -25.99
N PHE A 192 -6.72 4.71 -24.77
CA PHE A 192 -7.34 4.24 -23.62
C PHE A 192 -8.82 4.25 -23.98
N ASP A 193 -9.61 5.30 -24.33
CA ASP A 193 -11.09 5.27 -24.68
C ASP A 193 -11.62 4.14 -25.59
N ILE A 194 -10.83 3.15 -25.96
CA ILE A 194 -11.30 1.93 -26.57
C ILE A 194 -10.55 0.61 -26.25
N TYR A 195 -9.60 0.56 -25.29
CA TYR A 195 -9.04 -0.70 -24.76
C TYR A 195 -9.93 -1.34 -23.70
N ARG A 196 -10.64 -0.63 -22.80
CA ARG A 196 -11.86 -1.22 -22.16
C ARG A 196 -12.85 -1.62 -23.22
N VAL A 197 -12.94 -0.96 -24.38
CA VAL A 197 -13.81 -1.52 -25.43
C VAL A 197 -13.20 -2.80 -26.02
N TYR A 198 -11.87 -2.95 -26.14
CA TYR A 198 -11.20 -4.19 -26.57
C TYR A 198 -11.33 -5.29 -25.51
N HIS A 199 -10.76 -5.05 -24.34
CA HIS A 199 -10.80 -5.82 -23.11
C HIS A 199 -12.23 -6.16 -22.67
N ALA A 200 -13.22 -5.27 -22.81
CA ALA A 200 -14.63 -5.65 -22.61
C ALA A 200 -14.99 -6.76 -23.56
N LEU A 201 -14.80 -6.61 -24.87
CA LEU A 201 -15.07 -7.71 -25.80
C LEU A 201 -14.20 -8.95 -25.50
N THR A 202 -13.00 -8.81 -24.94
CA THR A 202 -12.16 -9.94 -24.50
C THR A 202 -12.71 -10.64 -23.26
N LEU A 203 -13.22 -9.89 -22.27
CA LEU A 203 -13.82 -10.36 -21.03
C LEU A 203 -15.22 -10.93 -21.30
N GLU A 204 -16.05 -10.22 -22.08
CA GLU A 204 -17.31 -10.66 -22.66
C GLU A 204 -17.11 -11.97 -23.44
N ALA A 205 -16.11 -12.06 -24.33
CA ALA A 205 -15.83 -13.28 -25.09
C ALA A 205 -15.29 -14.43 -24.23
N ALA A 206 -14.44 -14.16 -23.23
CA ALA A 206 -13.99 -15.17 -22.27
C ALA A 206 -15.18 -15.74 -21.46
N LEU A 207 -16.14 -14.87 -21.09
CA LEU A 207 -17.42 -15.25 -20.49
C LEU A 207 -18.45 -15.82 -21.50
N ASN A 208 -18.08 -16.00 -22.78
CA ASN A 208 -18.93 -16.50 -23.87
C ASN A 208 -20.22 -15.68 -24.10
N LEU A 209 -20.18 -14.37 -23.83
CA LEU A 209 -21.28 -13.45 -24.07
C LEU A 209 -21.43 -13.11 -25.58
N THR A 210 -22.62 -12.66 -25.97
CA THR A 210 -22.94 -12.37 -27.37
C THR A 210 -22.54 -10.94 -27.72
N LEU A 211 -21.35 -10.80 -28.33
CA LEU A 211 -20.82 -9.49 -28.72
C LEU A 211 -21.74 -8.78 -29.75
N PRO A 212 -21.83 -7.43 -29.74
CA PRO A 212 -22.59 -6.69 -30.74
C PRO A 212 -22.08 -6.91 -32.18
N LYS A 213 -22.97 -7.10 -33.17
CA LYS A 213 -22.58 -7.39 -34.58
C LYS A 213 -21.59 -6.42 -35.24
N TRP A 214 -21.46 -5.18 -34.75
CA TRP A 214 -20.47 -4.24 -35.28
C TRP A 214 -19.03 -4.67 -34.97
N THR A 215 -18.82 -5.53 -33.97
CA THR A 215 -17.50 -5.98 -33.52
C THR A 215 -16.87 -6.97 -34.49
N GLU A 216 -17.65 -7.84 -35.14
CA GLU A 216 -17.22 -8.86 -36.12
C GLU A 216 -16.24 -8.32 -37.18
N LYS A 217 -16.43 -7.06 -37.60
CA LYS A 217 -15.62 -6.40 -38.62
C LYS A 217 -14.19 -6.06 -38.16
N TYR A 218 -13.95 -6.09 -36.86
CA TYR A 218 -12.74 -5.50 -36.29
C TYR A 218 -12.17 -6.25 -35.06
N PHE A 219 -12.95 -7.04 -34.31
CA PHE A 219 -12.55 -7.83 -33.14
C PHE A 219 -12.41 -9.32 -33.51
N PRO A 220 -11.48 -10.09 -32.90
CA PRO A 220 -10.38 -9.65 -32.04
C PRO A 220 -9.18 -9.11 -32.82
N ASN A 221 -9.27 -9.00 -34.15
CA ASN A 221 -8.15 -8.72 -35.05
C ASN A 221 -8.45 -7.60 -36.05
N GLY A 222 -7.41 -6.87 -36.44
CA GLY A 222 -7.47 -5.87 -37.51
C GLY A 222 -7.29 -4.50 -36.90
N LEU A 223 -8.22 -3.57 -37.15
CA LEU A 223 -8.11 -2.29 -36.45
C LEU A 223 -8.14 -2.51 -34.93
N LEU A 224 -9.09 -3.30 -34.35
CA LEU A 224 -9.19 -3.52 -32.88
C LEU A 224 -8.06 -4.36 -32.26
N LEU A 225 -6.95 -4.64 -32.96
CA LEU A 225 -5.75 -5.18 -32.32
C LEU A 225 -4.49 -4.34 -32.53
N LYS A 226 -4.50 -3.33 -33.42
CA LYS A 226 -3.27 -2.57 -33.69
C LYS A 226 -2.78 -1.70 -32.54
N GLY A 227 -3.59 -1.53 -31.49
CA GLY A 227 -3.46 -0.38 -30.60
C GLY A 227 -3.51 -0.69 -29.11
N THR A 228 -4.12 -1.75 -28.60
CA THR A 228 -3.93 -2.18 -27.22
C THR A 228 -2.44 -2.52 -27.05
N ILE A 229 -1.86 -3.08 -28.11
CA ILE A 229 -0.44 -3.05 -28.48
C ILE A 229 0.19 -1.65 -28.31
N LEU A 230 -0.13 -0.69 -29.20
CA LEU A 230 0.52 0.63 -29.17
C LEU A 230 0.24 1.37 -27.84
N TYR A 231 -0.84 1.06 -27.12
CA TYR A 231 -1.14 1.52 -25.76
C TYR A 231 -0.11 1.01 -24.79
N TYR A 232 0.21 -0.27 -24.81
CA TYR A 232 1.31 -0.77 -23.99
C TYR A 232 2.65 -0.13 -24.42
N GLU A 233 2.99 -0.18 -25.72
CA GLU A 233 4.25 0.40 -26.23
C GLU A 233 4.46 1.83 -25.78
N THR A 234 3.38 2.59 -25.76
CA THR A 234 3.42 4.00 -25.44
C THR A 234 3.27 4.28 -23.96
N VAL A 235 2.61 3.43 -23.17
CA VAL A 235 2.80 3.50 -21.71
C VAL A 235 4.24 3.20 -21.33
N SER A 236 5.16 2.92 -22.25
CA SER A 236 6.61 3.12 -22.05
C SER A 236 7.35 3.69 -23.29
N TRP A 237 6.75 4.68 -23.97
CA TRP A 237 7.20 5.27 -25.26
C TRP A 237 8.67 5.68 -25.38
N THR A 238 9.19 6.61 -24.57
CA THR A 238 10.61 7.03 -24.65
C THR A 238 11.43 6.52 -23.47
N THR A 239 12.76 6.64 -23.55
CA THR A 239 13.73 6.14 -22.56
C THR A 239 13.35 6.47 -21.13
N LYS A 240 12.90 7.71 -20.89
CA LYS A 240 12.75 8.15 -19.51
C LYS A 240 11.52 7.55 -18.84
N LEU A 241 10.52 7.18 -19.66
CA LEU A 241 9.27 6.47 -19.36
C LEU A 241 9.58 5.10 -18.73
N LYS A 242 10.28 4.27 -19.50
CA LYS A 242 10.77 2.94 -19.13
C LYS A 242 11.42 2.83 -17.74
N ARG A 243 11.93 3.91 -17.13
CA ARG A 243 12.63 3.92 -15.83
C ARG A 243 11.72 3.88 -14.59
N LEU A 244 10.40 3.89 -14.75
CA LEU A 244 9.46 4.48 -13.78
C LEU A 244 8.24 3.60 -13.53
N ASN A 245 7.78 3.08 -14.67
CA ASN A 245 7.00 1.89 -14.87
C ASN A 245 7.80 0.66 -14.37
N GLY A 246 7.80 -0.43 -15.14
CA GLY A 246 8.68 -1.58 -14.94
C GLY A 246 10.17 -1.28 -14.68
N GLY A 247 10.71 -0.09 -14.97
CA GLY A 247 12.08 0.30 -14.58
C GLY A 247 12.32 0.49 -13.09
N MET A 248 11.30 0.83 -12.30
CA MET A 248 11.45 0.83 -10.84
C MET A 248 11.49 -0.59 -10.31
N LEU A 249 10.60 -1.47 -10.81
CA LEU A 249 10.64 -2.90 -10.51
C LEU A 249 11.97 -3.54 -10.94
N LEU A 250 12.46 -3.23 -12.15
CA LEU A 250 13.74 -3.71 -12.66
C LEU A 250 14.90 -3.30 -11.75
N ARG A 251 14.93 -2.05 -11.28
CA ARG A 251 15.94 -1.59 -10.32
C ARG A 251 15.91 -2.43 -9.03
N ASN A 252 14.74 -2.62 -8.42
CA ASN A 252 14.63 -3.40 -7.17
C ASN A 252 15.02 -4.87 -7.37
N ILE A 253 14.69 -5.46 -8.51
CA ILE A 253 15.11 -6.83 -8.84
C ILE A 253 16.64 -6.90 -8.95
N THR A 254 17.29 -5.93 -9.60
CA THR A 254 18.75 -5.88 -9.70
C THR A 254 19.42 -5.58 -8.36
N GLU A 255 18.81 -4.76 -7.49
CA GLU A 255 19.30 -4.50 -6.13
C GLU A 255 19.23 -5.77 -5.27
N ASN A 256 18.14 -6.53 -5.32
CA ASN A 256 18.06 -7.86 -4.69
C ASN A 256 19.15 -8.81 -5.21
N MET A 257 19.37 -8.86 -6.54
CA MET A 257 20.43 -9.68 -7.14
C MET A 257 21.83 -9.26 -6.66
N LEU A 258 22.09 -7.96 -6.52
CA LEU A 258 23.36 -7.43 -6.00
C LEU A 258 23.62 -7.86 -4.54
N ASP A 259 22.61 -7.91 -3.68
CA ASP A 259 22.77 -8.35 -2.29
C ASP A 259 22.91 -9.88 -2.16
N VAL A 260 22.32 -10.63 -3.09
CA VAL A 260 22.61 -12.07 -3.26
C VAL A 260 24.08 -12.28 -3.62
N ILE A 261 24.59 -11.59 -4.66
CA ILE A 261 25.98 -11.68 -5.15
C ILE A 261 26.99 -11.23 -4.07
N SER A 262 26.74 -10.09 -3.43
CA SER A 262 27.69 -9.46 -2.49
C SER A 262 27.64 -10.01 -1.06
N ASN A 263 26.76 -10.97 -0.79
CA ASN A 263 26.67 -11.72 0.46
C ASN A 263 26.54 -10.87 1.74
N LYS A 264 25.87 -9.72 1.65
CA LYS A 264 25.78 -8.73 2.74
C LYS A 264 24.80 -9.07 3.87
N THR A 265 23.86 -9.99 3.64
CA THR A 265 22.80 -10.33 4.60
C THR A 265 22.81 -11.82 4.93
N GLU A 266 22.60 -12.14 6.21
CA GLU A 266 22.44 -13.52 6.69
C GLU A 266 21.08 -14.11 6.27
N ILE A 267 20.06 -13.25 6.11
CA ILE A 267 18.75 -13.61 5.56
C ILE A 267 18.67 -13.11 4.12
N LYS A 268 18.39 -14.03 3.18
CA LYS A 268 18.10 -13.74 1.77
C LYS A 268 16.87 -14.52 1.34
N LYS A 269 15.83 -13.85 0.83
CA LYS A 269 14.75 -14.57 0.15
C LYS A 269 15.30 -15.15 -1.16
N LYS A 270 15.05 -16.44 -1.43
CA LYS A 270 15.40 -17.11 -2.69
C LYS A 270 14.52 -16.67 -3.86
N MET A 271 13.26 -16.35 -3.57
CA MET A 271 12.25 -16.02 -4.57
C MET A 271 11.49 -14.75 -4.17
N TYR A 272 11.24 -13.88 -5.14
CA TYR A 272 10.35 -12.73 -5.04
C TYR A 272 9.20 -12.90 -6.03
N LEU A 273 7.97 -12.86 -5.54
CA LEU A 273 6.76 -12.85 -6.36
C LEU A 273 6.16 -11.44 -6.38
N TYR A 274 5.71 -11.01 -7.55
CA TYR A 274 5.19 -9.69 -7.83
C TYR A 274 3.88 -9.86 -8.64
N SER A 275 2.73 -9.80 -7.97
CA SER A 275 1.40 -9.96 -8.61
C SER A 275 0.83 -8.60 -9.03
N GLY A 276 0.39 -8.48 -10.28
CA GLY A 276 -0.10 -7.23 -10.89
C GLY A 276 -1.06 -7.45 -12.07
N ASN A 277 -0.99 -6.57 -13.07
CA ASN A 277 -1.87 -6.54 -14.26
C ASN A 277 -1.06 -6.69 -15.56
N GLU A 278 -1.74 -6.79 -16.71
CA GLU A 278 -1.09 -6.86 -18.03
C GLU A 278 -0.19 -5.66 -18.32
N ARG A 279 -0.52 -4.51 -17.72
CA ARG A 279 0.10 -3.21 -18.01
C ARG A 279 1.46 -3.11 -17.34
N ASN A 280 1.60 -3.68 -16.14
CA ASN A 280 2.89 -3.97 -15.50
C ASN A 280 3.78 -4.82 -16.40
N LEU A 281 3.21 -5.91 -16.89
CA LEU A 281 3.95 -6.95 -17.58
C LEU A 281 4.45 -6.45 -18.93
N ALA A 282 3.60 -5.78 -19.70
CA ALA A 282 3.99 -5.15 -20.95
C ALA A 282 5.03 -4.05 -20.72
N ALA A 283 4.85 -3.16 -19.74
CA ALA A 283 5.80 -2.11 -19.46
C ALA A 283 7.18 -2.62 -19.02
N PHE A 284 7.22 -3.65 -18.18
CA PHE A 284 8.45 -4.31 -17.77
C PHE A 284 9.18 -4.95 -18.97
N LEU A 285 8.43 -5.60 -19.88
CA LEU A 285 8.96 -6.09 -21.15
C LEU A 285 9.46 -4.96 -22.07
N ILE A 286 8.78 -3.80 -22.13
CA ILE A 286 9.18 -2.63 -22.95
C ILE A 286 10.44 -1.98 -22.38
N THR A 287 10.59 -1.99 -21.06
CA THR A 287 11.77 -1.50 -20.34
C THR A 287 12.98 -2.39 -20.59
N LEU A 288 12.81 -3.71 -20.49
CA LEU A 288 13.84 -4.70 -20.85
C LEU A 288 14.13 -4.77 -22.37
N GLY A 289 13.32 -4.10 -23.20
CA GLY A 289 13.49 -4.09 -24.65
C GLY A 289 13.10 -5.39 -25.36
N VAL A 290 12.32 -6.26 -24.70
CA VAL A 290 11.91 -7.60 -25.18
C VAL A 290 10.40 -7.73 -25.42
N TYR A 291 9.66 -6.62 -25.38
CA TYR A 291 8.23 -6.61 -25.67
C TYR A 291 7.95 -6.93 -27.15
N ASP A 292 7.15 -7.96 -27.37
CA ASP A 292 6.87 -8.56 -28.68
C ASP A 292 5.68 -7.94 -29.41
N ARG A 293 5.10 -6.87 -28.84
CA ARG A 293 3.89 -6.20 -29.34
C ARG A 293 2.62 -7.07 -29.25
N GLN A 294 2.53 -8.00 -28.31
CA GLN A 294 1.28 -8.74 -28.02
C GLN A 294 0.57 -8.25 -26.74
N VAL A 295 -0.71 -8.60 -26.59
CA VAL A 295 -1.46 -8.33 -25.34
C VAL A 295 -1.07 -9.39 -24.31
N PRO A 296 -0.57 -9.03 -23.11
CA PRO A 296 -0.21 -10.04 -22.12
C PRO A 296 -1.45 -10.75 -21.58
N GLU A 297 -1.55 -12.05 -21.85
CA GLU A 297 -2.71 -12.89 -21.52
C GLU A 297 -2.90 -13.10 -20.02
N PHE A 298 -4.10 -13.52 -19.61
CA PHE A 298 -4.40 -13.83 -18.21
C PHE A 298 -3.45 -14.89 -17.64
N SER A 299 -2.98 -14.68 -16.41
CA SER A 299 -1.98 -15.54 -15.75
C SER A 299 -0.62 -15.64 -16.47
N SER A 300 -0.30 -14.72 -17.39
CA SER A 300 1.04 -14.63 -17.98
C SER A 300 2.06 -14.05 -17.00
N ALA A 301 3.32 -14.47 -17.10
CA ALA A 301 4.37 -14.13 -16.14
C ALA A 301 5.75 -13.96 -16.79
N VAL A 302 6.51 -12.96 -16.36
CA VAL A 302 7.93 -12.77 -16.68
C VAL A 302 8.76 -13.21 -15.48
N ILE A 303 9.71 -14.12 -15.72
CA ILE A 303 10.58 -14.70 -14.69
C ILE A 303 12.03 -14.28 -14.98
N LEU A 304 12.72 -13.74 -13.97
CA LEU A 304 14.14 -13.45 -14.01
C LEU A 304 14.89 -14.41 -13.09
N GLU A 305 15.77 -15.22 -13.67
CA GLU A 305 16.65 -16.16 -13.00
C GLU A 305 18.05 -15.55 -12.88
N LEU A 306 18.57 -15.40 -11.66
CA LEU A 306 19.99 -15.16 -11.43
C LEU A 306 20.70 -16.51 -11.32
N LEU A 307 21.68 -16.71 -12.17
CA LEU A 307 22.43 -17.95 -12.34
C LEU A 307 23.92 -17.70 -12.04
N SER A 308 24.60 -18.68 -11.41
CA SER A 308 26.04 -18.66 -11.19
C SER A 308 26.74 -19.80 -11.95
N GLU A 309 27.89 -19.51 -12.57
CA GLU A 309 28.77 -20.51 -13.20
C GLU A 309 30.23 -20.11 -12.97
N CYS A 310 31.04 -21.01 -12.42
CA CYS A 310 32.48 -20.81 -12.16
C CYS A 310 32.90 -19.53 -11.38
N GLY A 311 31.96 -18.85 -10.71
CA GLY A 311 32.17 -17.60 -9.98
C GLY A 311 31.65 -16.35 -10.71
N GLU A 312 31.29 -16.49 -11.99
CA GLU A 312 30.58 -15.48 -12.77
C GLU A 312 29.06 -15.59 -12.56
N TYR A 313 28.34 -14.49 -12.83
CA TYR A 313 26.88 -14.42 -12.69
C TYR A 313 26.20 -14.02 -14.01
N TYR A 314 25.00 -14.56 -14.24
CA TYR A 314 24.20 -14.35 -15.44
C TYR A 314 22.73 -14.14 -15.10
N VAL A 315 22.02 -13.37 -15.92
CA VAL A 315 20.56 -13.21 -15.86
C VAL A 315 19.94 -13.91 -17.06
N LYS A 316 18.97 -14.78 -16.80
CA LYS A 316 18.09 -15.37 -17.82
C LYS A 316 16.67 -14.87 -17.63
N VAL A 317 15.99 -14.53 -18.73
CA VAL A 317 14.60 -14.06 -18.72
C VAL A 317 13.71 -15.11 -19.39
N ARG A 318 12.60 -15.46 -18.75
CA ARG A 318 11.55 -16.31 -19.32
C ARG A 318 10.22 -15.57 -19.35
N TYR A 319 9.35 -15.99 -20.26
CA TYR A 319 7.97 -15.54 -20.32
C TYR A 319 7.05 -16.77 -20.39
N TYR A 320 6.22 -16.95 -19.37
CA TYR A 320 5.09 -17.87 -19.37
C TYR A 320 3.89 -17.13 -19.97
N LYS A 321 3.35 -17.64 -21.08
CA LYS A 321 2.29 -16.97 -21.85
C LYS A 321 0.91 -17.05 -21.19
N GLY A 322 0.67 -17.99 -20.27
CA GLY A 322 -0.66 -18.23 -19.69
C GLY A 322 -1.65 -18.86 -20.67
N ILE A 323 -1.83 -18.28 -21.87
CA ILE A 323 -2.67 -18.81 -22.94
C ILE A 323 -1.88 -18.77 -24.26
N PRO A 324 -1.43 -19.91 -24.83
CA PRO A 324 -1.40 -21.24 -24.22
C PRO A 324 -0.47 -21.29 -22.99
N GLU A 325 -0.57 -22.36 -22.19
CA GLU A 325 0.25 -22.60 -20.99
C GLU A 325 1.70 -23.00 -21.37
N GLU A 326 2.45 -22.07 -21.97
CA GLU A 326 3.78 -22.26 -22.58
C GLU A 326 4.82 -21.30 -21.96
N THR A 327 6.02 -21.80 -21.66
CA THR A 327 7.15 -20.97 -21.19
C THR A 327 8.21 -20.85 -22.29
N ILE A 328 8.50 -19.61 -22.72
CA ILE A 328 9.58 -19.29 -23.66
C ILE A 328 10.74 -18.56 -22.94
N THR A 329 11.93 -18.56 -23.54
CA THR A 329 13.08 -17.73 -23.08
C THR A 329 13.12 -16.44 -23.90
N LEU A 330 13.35 -15.29 -23.26
CA LEU A 330 13.49 -13.98 -23.91
C LEU A 330 14.96 -13.56 -23.94
N LYS A 331 15.44 -13.13 -25.11
CA LYS A 331 16.82 -12.67 -25.32
C LYS A 331 16.90 -11.15 -25.19
N ILE A 332 17.57 -10.66 -24.15
CA ILE A 332 17.77 -9.23 -23.89
C ILE A 332 18.61 -8.61 -25.04
N PRO A 333 18.23 -7.46 -25.63
CA PRO A 333 18.99 -6.82 -26.70
C PRO A 333 20.45 -6.55 -26.31
N GLY A 334 21.40 -7.02 -27.13
CA GLY A 334 22.84 -6.88 -26.87
C GLY A 334 23.45 -7.96 -25.95
N CYS A 335 22.64 -8.88 -25.43
CA CYS A 335 23.06 -10.04 -24.65
C CYS A 335 22.70 -11.36 -25.36
N ASP A 336 23.24 -12.48 -24.89
CA ASP A 336 22.76 -13.84 -25.21
C ASP A 336 21.68 -14.30 -24.20
N GLU A 337 21.15 -15.52 -24.34
CA GLU A 337 20.11 -16.06 -23.44
C GLU A 337 20.53 -16.12 -21.97
N LEU A 338 21.84 -16.30 -21.73
CA LEU A 338 22.50 -16.06 -20.45
C LEU A 338 23.19 -14.70 -20.56
N CYS A 339 22.51 -13.63 -20.14
CA CYS A 339 23.06 -12.29 -20.19
C CYS A 339 24.06 -12.12 -19.04
N PRO A 340 25.37 -11.91 -19.27
CA PRO A 340 26.34 -11.74 -18.19
C PRO A 340 25.90 -10.59 -17.27
N PHE A 341 25.99 -10.78 -15.95
CA PHE A 341 25.41 -9.83 -14.99
C PHE A 341 26.01 -8.43 -15.13
N GLU A 342 27.31 -8.30 -15.45
CA GLU A 342 27.87 -7.00 -15.80
C GLU A 342 27.23 -6.34 -17.03
N ASN A 343 26.83 -7.12 -18.04
CA ASN A 343 26.20 -6.59 -19.25
C ASN A 343 24.73 -6.25 -19.00
N PHE A 344 24.05 -6.99 -18.11
CA PHE A 344 22.77 -6.61 -17.55
C PHE A 344 22.86 -5.29 -16.74
N LEU A 345 23.93 -5.09 -15.95
CA LEU A 345 24.22 -3.81 -15.28
C LEU A 345 24.53 -2.67 -16.28
N LYS A 346 25.21 -2.94 -17.40
CA LYS A 346 25.50 -1.95 -18.47
C LYS A 346 24.24 -1.46 -19.21
N ILE A 347 23.07 -2.05 -18.96
CA ILE A 347 21.76 -1.56 -19.43
C ILE A 347 21.16 -0.49 -18.47
N MET A 348 21.77 -0.25 -17.30
CA MET A 348 21.23 0.65 -16.26
C MET A 348 21.98 1.99 -16.09
N GLU A 349 21.43 3.08 -16.63
CA GLU A 349 21.81 4.47 -16.27
C GLU A 349 20.76 5.12 -15.32
N PRO A 350 21.10 5.87 -14.23
CA PRO A 350 20.17 6.35 -13.17
C PRO A 350 19.52 7.78 -13.36
N ILE A 351 18.76 8.31 -12.34
CA ILE A 351 18.37 9.75 -12.02
C ILE A 351 16.87 10.21 -12.14
N PHE A 352 16.46 11.29 -11.38
CA PHE A 352 15.13 11.62 -10.74
C PHE A 352 14.63 13.16 -10.67
N ARG A 353 13.40 13.53 -10.16
CA ARG A 353 12.59 14.83 -9.92
C ARG A 353 11.49 15.27 -10.91
N HIS A 354 10.72 16.37 -10.69
CA HIS A 354 10.21 17.24 -11.79
C HIS A 354 11.29 18.04 -12.40
N GLY A 355 11.17 18.11 -13.71
CA GLY A 355 12.30 18.48 -14.48
C GLY A 355 12.50 19.95 -14.42
N ASP A 356 13.75 20.32 -14.53
CA ASP A 356 14.14 21.69 -14.36
C ASP A 356 13.39 22.51 -15.40
N ARG A 357 12.79 23.61 -14.97
CA ARG A 357 12.07 24.53 -15.84
C ARG A 357 13.01 25.67 -16.22
N THR A 358 12.58 26.58 -17.05
CA THR A 358 13.24 27.88 -17.16
C THR A 358 12.70 28.78 -16.05
N PRO A 359 13.48 29.77 -15.57
CA PRO A 359 12.96 30.80 -14.68
C PRO A 359 11.76 31.52 -15.31
N ASP A 360 10.78 31.90 -14.50
CA ASP A 360 9.62 32.68 -14.97
C ASP A 360 10.01 34.07 -15.48
N VAL A 361 9.05 34.79 -16.05
CA VAL A 361 9.19 36.21 -16.37
C VAL A 361 9.17 37.01 -15.05
N GLY A 362 10.36 37.25 -14.49
CA GLY A 362 10.50 37.93 -13.20
C GLY A 362 11.73 37.54 -12.36
N GLY A 363 12.79 37.00 -12.98
CA GLY A 363 14.09 36.82 -12.34
C GLY A 363 14.64 38.12 -11.76
N TYR A 364 15.62 38.02 -10.85
CA TYR A 364 16.08 39.19 -10.10
C TYR A 364 16.97 40.15 -10.93
N PRO A 365 16.99 41.47 -10.66
CA PRO A 365 17.69 42.44 -11.50
C PRO A 365 19.18 42.16 -11.78
N ASN A 366 19.87 41.46 -10.87
CA ASN A 366 21.28 41.09 -10.99
C ASN A 366 21.53 39.64 -11.45
N ASP A 367 20.50 38.91 -11.88
CA ASP A 367 20.62 37.54 -12.42
C ASP A 367 21.50 37.55 -13.69
N PRO A 368 22.61 36.76 -13.76
CA PRO A 368 23.45 36.65 -14.95
C PRO A 368 22.69 36.16 -16.19
N TYR A 369 21.63 35.38 -15.97
CA TYR A 369 20.81 34.70 -16.97
C TYR A 369 19.48 35.44 -17.24
N LYS A 370 19.28 36.66 -16.72
CA LYS A 370 18.04 37.44 -16.89
C LYS A 370 17.70 37.79 -18.34
N ASN A 371 18.71 37.82 -19.20
CA ASN A 371 18.60 38.07 -20.64
C ASN A 371 18.84 36.80 -21.48
N PHE A 372 19.06 35.64 -20.86
CA PHE A 372 19.16 34.37 -21.56
C PHE A 372 17.78 34.04 -22.18
N ASP A 373 17.76 33.64 -23.46
CA ASP A 373 16.51 33.40 -24.18
C ASP A 373 15.85 32.06 -23.80
N PHE A 374 16.66 31.10 -23.36
CA PHE A 374 16.29 29.71 -23.13
C PHE A 374 15.63 29.06 -24.35
N ALA A 375 16.07 29.42 -25.56
CA ALA A 375 15.57 28.82 -26.78
C ALA A 375 16.02 27.33 -26.89
N PRO A 376 15.15 26.41 -27.37
CA PRO A 376 13.83 26.64 -27.96
C PRO A 376 12.65 26.72 -26.97
N GLU A 377 12.83 26.46 -25.67
CA GLU A 377 11.72 26.37 -24.70
C GLU A 377 11.09 27.69 -24.24
N GLY A 378 11.88 28.76 -24.05
CA GLY A 378 11.40 30.04 -23.53
C GLY A 378 11.10 30.04 -22.01
N ARG A 379 10.69 31.19 -21.45
CA ARG A 379 10.59 31.45 -19.99
C ARG A 379 9.32 30.92 -19.31
N GLY A 380 9.46 30.52 -18.05
CA GLY A 380 8.43 29.86 -17.24
C GLY A 380 8.00 28.48 -17.78
N GLN A 381 8.63 28.01 -18.85
CA GLN A 381 8.33 26.75 -19.51
C GLN A 381 9.19 25.62 -18.97
N LEU A 382 8.69 24.42 -19.12
CA LEU A 382 9.30 23.19 -18.64
C LEU A 382 10.43 22.82 -19.62
N THR A 383 11.69 22.60 -19.18
CA THR A 383 12.81 22.28 -20.12
C THR A 383 12.75 20.85 -20.63
N ASN A 384 13.70 20.33 -21.42
CA ASN A 384 13.74 18.88 -21.68
C ASN A 384 14.31 18.04 -20.53
N THR A 385 14.77 18.66 -19.44
CA THR A 385 14.73 17.97 -18.15
C THR A 385 13.28 17.95 -17.67
N GLY A 386 12.60 19.11 -17.66
CA GLY A 386 11.16 19.36 -17.43
C GLY A 386 10.24 18.34 -18.09
N LYS A 387 9.96 18.60 -19.37
CA LYS A 387 9.63 17.72 -20.49
C LYS A 387 10.64 16.56 -20.70
N MET A 388 10.95 15.84 -19.63
CA MET A 388 11.25 14.40 -19.66
C MET A 388 11.17 13.80 -18.23
N ARG A 389 11.06 14.63 -17.18
CA ARG A 389 11.02 14.27 -15.74
C ARG A 389 9.62 14.31 -15.18
N GLU A 390 8.75 15.14 -15.72
CA GLU A 390 7.30 15.15 -15.46
C GLU A 390 6.64 13.88 -16.04
N TYR A 391 7.44 12.83 -16.20
CA TYR A 391 7.24 11.54 -16.82
C TYR A 391 7.15 10.36 -15.86
N ARG A 392 7.19 10.61 -14.54
CA ARG A 392 7.52 9.77 -13.33
C ARG A 392 6.52 9.60 -12.13
N LEU A 393 5.18 9.85 -12.30
CA LEU A 393 3.87 10.03 -11.53
C LEU A 393 2.50 10.22 -12.45
N GLY A 394 2.19 9.40 -13.48
CA GLY A 394 1.16 9.26 -14.64
C GLY A 394 1.35 8.40 -15.99
N GLU A 395 2.55 8.04 -16.55
CA GLU A 395 3.38 6.67 -16.36
C GLU A 395 4.11 5.56 -13.61
N LYS A 396 3.51 5.77 -12.37
CA LYS A 396 3.24 7.00 -11.57
C LYS A 396 1.75 7.52 -11.09
N ILE A 397 0.60 7.64 -11.89
CA ILE A 397 -0.95 7.49 -11.77
C ILE A 397 -1.65 6.43 -12.73
N ARG A 398 -0.96 5.80 -13.70
CA ARG A 398 -1.57 4.82 -14.64
C ARG A 398 -1.52 3.30 -14.28
N GLU A 399 -1.54 2.86 -13.02
CA GLU A 399 -1.63 1.47 -12.49
C GLU A 399 -2.28 1.50 -11.10
N LEU A 400 -1.76 2.17 -10.04
CA LEU A 400 -2.53 2.33 -8.78
C LEU A 400 -3.98 2.85 -9.00
N TYR A 401 -4.25 3.72 -9.98
CA TYR A 401 -5.61 3.88 -10.55
C TYR A 401 -5.80 3.30 -11.94
N GLY A 402 -4.75 2.82 -12.60
CA GLY A 402 -4.76 2.39 -13.99
C GLY A 402 -5.90 1.44 -14.37
N ASP A 403 -5.84 0.16 -14.04
CA ASP A 403 -6.93 -0.78 -14.33
C ASP A 403 -8.20 -0.52 -13.48
N PHE A 404 -8.21 0.46 -12.56
CA PHE A 404 -9.41 0.92 -11.84
C PHE A 404 -10.24 1.90 -12.67
N ILE A 405 -9.63 2.92 -13.28
CA ILE A 405 -10.24 3.63 -14.42
C ILE A 405 -10.29 2.72 -15.67
N GLY A 406 -9.64 1.56 -15.58
CA GLY A 406 -9.61 0.45 -16.51
C GLY A 406 -8.58 0.68 -17.59
N ASP A 407 -9.09 0.84 -18.79
CA ASP A 407 -8.31 0.81 -20.01
C ASP A 407 -9.00 1.59 -21.15
N THR A 408 -9.93 2.49 -20.80
CA THR A 408 -10.77 3.38 -21.62
C THR A 408 -11.14 4.68 -20.97
N TYR A 409 -10.86 5.84 -21.58
CA TYR A 409 -11.27 7.14 -21.09
C TYR A 409 -12.62 7.40 -21.73
N SER A 410 -13.29 8.28 -21.07
CA SER A 410 -14.53 8.86 -21.50
C SER A 410 -14.60 10.08 -20.60
N PRO A 411 -15.22 11.17 -21.07
CA PRO A 411 -15.67 12.23 -20.20
C PRO A 411 -16.51 11.74 -18.99
N SER A 412 -16.94 10.47 -18.98
CA SER A 412 -17.65 9.79 -17.90
C SER A 412 -16.78 8.80 -17.08
N ILE A 413 -15.56 9.18 -16.68
CA ILE A 413 -14.69 8.39 -15.78
C ILE A 413 -13.75 9.29 -15.01
N VAL A 414 -13.04 10.17 -15.72
CA VAL A 414 -12.00 10.99 -15.10
C VAL A 414 -12.31 12.43 -15.39
N ASN A 415 -12.86 13.08 -14.37
CA ASN A 415 -13.00 14.52 -14.35
C ASN A 415 -11.73 15.09 -13.75
N ALA A 416 -10.95 15.76 -14.59
CA ALA A 416 -9.62 16.20 -14.22
C ALA A 416 -9.50 17.69 -14.47
N ARG A 417 -9.14 18.40 -13.40
CA ARG A 417 -9.07 19.85 -13.29
C ARG A 417 -7.64 20.31 -13.07
N SER A 418 -7.24 21.39 -13.74
CA SER A 418 -6.01 22.12 -13.43
C SER A 418 -6.31 23.50 -12.86
N THR A 419 -5.32 24.10 -12.21
CA THR A 419 -5.23 25.56 -12.13
C THR A 419 -4.99 26.16 -13.52
N ASP A 420 -5.26 27.45 -13.68
CA ASP A 420 -5.34 28.14 -14.97
C ASP A 420 -3.97 28.51 -15.60
N PHE A 421 -2.86 27.90 -15.17
CA PHE A 421 -1.52 28.22 -15.71
C PHE A 421 -1.14 27.31 -16.86
N ASP A 422 -0.43 27.83 -17.88
CA ASP A 422 0.01 26.98 -18.98
C ASP A 422 0.96 25.88 -18.52
N ARG A 423 1.87 26.13 -17.57
CA ARG A 423 2.66 25.04 -16.98
C ARG A 423 1.79 23.97 -16.30
N THR A 424 0.65 24.30 -15.67
CA THR A 424 -0.26 23.33 -15.01
C THR A 424 -1.39 22.80 -15.88
N LYS A 425 -1.70 23.43 -17.01
CA LYS A 425 -2.59 22.92 -18.07
C LYS A 425 -1.84 22.04 -19.04
N MET A 426 -0.60 22.40 -19.34
CA MET A 426 0.42 21.45 -19.75
C MET A 426 0.40 20.39 -18.65
N SER A 427 0.76 20.64 -17.38
CA SER A 427 0.78 19.59 -16.37
C SER A 427 -0.45 18.69 -16.44
N LEU A 428 -1.68 19.22 -16.54
CA LEU A 428 -2.88 18.41 -16.60
C LEU A 428 -3.20 17.76 -17.99
N GLN A 429 -2.81 18.37 -19.11
CA GLN A 429 -2.95 17.75 -20.44
C GLN A 429 -1.99 16.61 -20.51
N LEU A 430 -0.75 16.97 -20.24
CA LEU A 430 0.34 16.10 -20.04
C LEU A 430 -0.14 14.97 -19.13
N VAL A 431 -0.83 15.28 -18.02
CA VAL A 431 -1.51 14.35 -17.10
C VAL A 431 -2.52 13.40 -17.68
N LEU A 432 -3.51 13.87 -18.41
CA LEU A 432 -4.59 12.98 -18.81
C LEU A 432 -4.25 12.20 -20.04
N ALA A 433 -3.63 12.89 -20.98
CA ALA A 433 -2.91 12.31 -22.08
C ALA A 433 -1.61 11.62 -21.55
N ALA A 434 -1.45 11.48 -20.24
CA ALA A 434 -0.53 10.54 -19.60
C ALA A 434 -1.20 9.39 -18.86
N LEU A 435 -2.42 9.59 -18.39
CA LEU A 435 -3.22 8.51 -17.90
C LEU A 435 -3.63 7.63 -19.10
N PHE A 436 -3.74 8.21 -20.29
CA PHE A 436 -4.48 7.70 -21.44
C PHE A 436 -3.66 7.99 -22.71
N LYS A 437 -3.41 7.04 -23.62
CA LYS A 437 -2.72 7.07 -24.97
C LYS A 437 -3.55 6.32 -26.08
N PRO A 438 -3.58 6.42 -27.53
CA PRO A 438 -4.48 6.11 -28.87
C PRO A 438 -5.18 4.79 -29.72
N ASN A 439 -6.19 3.85 -29.43
CA ASN A 439 -6.30 2.35 -29.80
C ASN A 439 -7.46 1.76 -30.61
N ASP A 440 -8.04 0.64 -30.18
CA ASP A 440 -8.35 -0.49 -31.06
C ASP A 440 -9.23 -0.06 -32.21
N LYS A 441 -10.17 0.75 -31.76
CA LYS A 441 -11.33 1.23 -32.43
C LYS A 441 -11.20 2.75 -32.70
N GLN A 442 -9.95 3.26 -32.61
CA GLN A 442 -9.63 4.63 -32.19
C GLN A 442 -8.22 5.25 -32.40
N ILE A 443 -7.15 4.50 -32.69
CA ILE A 443 -5.97 5.06 -33.34
C ILE A 443 -6.51 5.85 -34.49
N TRP A 444 -5.88 6.96 -34.81
CA TRP A 444 -6.07 7.46 -36.15
C TRP A 444 -4.79 7.78 -36.86
N ASN A 445 -3.84 6.87 -36.91
CA ASN A 445 -2.68 6.76 -37.83
C ASN A 445 -1.86 5.56 -37.30
N GLU A 446 -0.73 5.18 -37.87
CA GLU A 446 0.08 4.05 -37.37
C GLU A 446 1.51 4.45 -36.99
N ASN A 447 1.86 5.73 -37.09
CA ASN A 447 3.25 6.16 -37.07
C ASN A 447 3.75 6.52 -35.66
N LEU A 448 3.12 7.46 -34.95
CA LEU A 448 3.81 8.16 -33.85
C LEU A 448 2.77 8.91 -32.95
N ASN A 449 2.69 8.64 -31.63
CA ASN A 449 1.60 8.02 -30.79
C ASN A 449 0.53 8.79 -29.84
N TRP A 450 -0.32 9.81 -30.20
CA TRP A 450 -1.27 10.57 -29.27
C TRP A 450 -2.78 10.81 -29.52
N GLN A 451 -3.54 11.00 -28.40
CA GLN A 451 -4.97 11.33 -28.19
C GLN A 451 -5.33 12.54 -27.25
N PRO A 452 -6.28 13.42 -27.63
CA PRO A 452 -6.78 14.53 -26.80
C PRO A 452 -7.78 14.08 -25.72
N THR A 453 -7.39 14.23 -24.46
CA THR A 453 -8.24 14.09 -23.28
C THR A 453 -8.87 15.43 -22.87
N ILE A 454 -10.04 15.44 -22.21
CA ILE A 454 -10.55 16.70 -21.60
C ILE A 454 -9.77 16.98 -20.33
N VAL A 455 -8.89 17.97 -20.40
CA VAL A 455 -8.53 18.79 -19.24
C VAL A 455 -9.63 19.83 -19.06
N ASP A 456 -10.35 19.74 -17.94
CA ASP A 456 -11.10 20.88 -17.44
C ASP A 456 -10.14 21.78 -16.64
N PHE A 457 -10.49 23.06 -16.50
CA PHE A 457 -9.84 23.98 -15.57
C PHE A 457 -10.85 25.06 -15.20
N VAL A 458 -10.76 25.58 -13.98
CA VAL A 458 -11.54 26.75 -13.57
C VAL A 458 -10.64 27.97 -13.70
N PRO A 459 -11.11 29.08 -14.31
CA PRO A 459 -10.31 30.30 -14.44
C PRO A 459 -9.77 30.75 -13.07
N GLY A 460 -8.51 31.17 -13.03
CA GLY A 460 -7.74 31.26 -11.77
C GLY A 460 -8.27 32.23 -10.70
N TYR A 461 -9.23 33.09 -11.06
CA TYR A 461 -9.95 34.02 -10.18
C TYR A 461 -11.27 33.46 -9.61
N LEU A 462 -11.75 32.33 -10.12
CA LEU A 462 -12.92 31.59 -9.65
C LEU A 462 -12.55 30.28 -8.93
N ASP A 463 -11.32 29.79 -9.11
CA ASP A 463 -10.88 28.54 -8.48
C ASP A 463 -10.53 28.71 -7.00
N VAL A 464 -11.54 28.94 -6.16
CA VAL A 464 -11.38 28.98 -4.69
C VAL A 464 -10.95 27.64 -4.09
N LEU A 465 -11.01 26.53 -4.84
CA LEU A 465 -10.67 25.18 -4.38
C LEU A 465 -9.16 24.92 -4.46
N MET A 466 -8.53 25.35 -5.55
CA MET A 466 -7.10 25.20 -5.84
C MET A 466 -6.32 26.52 -5.76
N VAL A 467 -6.98 27.66 -5.57
CA VAL A 467 -6.35 28.98 -5.37
C VAL A 467 -7.04 29.65 -4.17
N PRO A 468 -6.71 29.24 -2.92
CA PRO A 468 -7.36 29.77 -1.71
C PRO A 468 -7.16 31.28 -1.53
N GLN A 469 -6.16 31.87 -2.20
CA GLN A 469 -5.96 33.32 -2.30
C GLN A 469 -7.18 34.05 -2.90
N GLN A 470 -8.06 33.38 -3.66
CA GLN A 470 -9.32 33.95 -4.12
C GLN A 470 -10.42 33.99 -3.04
N CYS A 471 -10.20 33.38 -1.87
CA CYS A 471 -11.12 33.46 -0.73
C CYS A 471 -10.73 34.63 0.19
N PRO A 472 -11.58 35.69 0.32
CA PRO A 472 -11.25 36.85 1.16
C PRO A 472 -11.09 36.49 2.64
N GLN A 473 -11.71 35.40 3.11
CA GLN A 473 -11.57 34.94 4.49
C GLN A 473 -10.21 34.28 4.75
N TYR A 474 -9.66 33.57 3.76
CA TYR A 474 -8.30 33.02 3.80
C TYR A 474 -7.26 34.15 3.84
N LEU A 475 -7.36 35.13 2.93
CA LEU A 475 -6.46 36.30 2.92
C LEU A 475 -6.48 37.08 4.24
N LYS A 476 -7.67 37.30 4.81
CA LYS A 476 -7.82 37.98 6.11
C LYS A 476 -7.18 37.21 7.26
N GLU A 477 -7.32 35.89 7.28
CA GLU A 477 -6.71 35.04 8.30
C GLU A 477 -5.18 34.93 8.12
N LEU A 478 -4.70 34.85 6.88
CA LEU A 478 -3.27 34.80 6.55
C LEU A 478 -2.57 36.13 6.88
N SER A 479 -3.22 37.26 6.64
CA SER A 479 -2.73 38.58 7.08
C SER A 479 -2.60 38.66 8.61
N ARG A 480 -3.58 38.12 9.35
CA ARG A 480 -3.51 38.02 10.82
C ARG A 480 -2.35 37.13 11.28
N VAL A 481 -2.16 35.98 10.62
CA VAL A 481 -1.12 34.99 10.97
C VAL A 481 0.29 35.51 10.69
N ASN A 482 0.52 36.19 9.55
CA ASN A 482 1.81 36.83 9.24
C ASN A 482 2.25 37.85 10.30
N ASN A 483 1.29 38.50 10.98
CA ASN A 483 1.55 39.49 12.03
C ASN A 483 1.67 38.88 13.44
N LEU A 484 1.64 37.55 13.59
CA LEU A 484 1.82 36.91 14.91
C LEU A 484 3.27 37.10 15.42
N PRO A 485 3.47 37.41 16.72
CA PRO A 485 4.81 37.63 17.28
C PRO A 485 5.79 36.46 17.06
N GLU A 486 5.29 35.23 17.06
CA GLU A 486 6.09 34.01 16.82
C GLU A 486 6.54 33.86 15.35
N ILE A 487 5.66 34.16 14.38
CA ILE A 487 6.01 34.17 12.95
C ILE A 487 6.99 35.30 12.66
N GLN A 488 6.73 36.49 13.20
CA GLN A 488 7.64 37.63 13.11
C GLN A 488 8.99 37.37 13.80
N ALA A 489 9.03 36.70 14.95
CA ALA A 489 10.27 36.31 15.61
C ALA A 489 11.07 35.26 14.82
N ARG A 490 10.40 34.42 14.01
CA ARG A 490 11.06 33.50 13.07
C ARG A 490 11.59 34.22 11.83
N LEU A 491 10.84 35.15 11.26
CA LEU A 491 11.25 35.97 10.11
C LEU A 491 12.42 36.91 10.46
N ASN A 492 12.38 37.56 11.63
CA ASN A 492 13.44 38.47 12.08
C ASN A 492 14.82 37.81 12.24
N LYS A 493 14.87 36.49 12.52
CA LYS A 493 16.13 35.72 12.53
C LYS A 493 16.80 35.63 11.15
N LEU A 494 16.07 35.91 10.07
CA LEU A 494 16.57 35.96 8.69
C LEU A 494 16.84 37.39 8.20
N SER A 495 16.63 38.42 9.02
CA SER A 495 16.81 39.83 8.63
C SER A 495 18.22 40.17 8.10
N GLY A 496 19.26 39.52 8.63
CA GLY A 496 20.64 39.65 8.11
C GLY A 496 20.82 39.02 6.72
N LEU A 497 20.17 37.88 6.47
CA LEU A 497 20.12 37.26 5.14
C LEU A 497 19.37 38.18 4.18
N MET A 498 18.15 38.62 4.53
CA MET A 498 17.28 39.43 3.68
C MET A 498 17.95 40.72 3.18
N LYS A 499 18.72 41.41 4.05
CA LYS A 499 19.53 42.59 3.66
C LYS A 499 20.63 42.24 2.65
N ASN A 500 21.33 41.12 2.83
CA ASN A 500 22.38 40.68 1.91
C ASN A 500 21.79 40.23 0.56
N LEU A 501 20.71 39.44 0.57
CA LEU A 501 19.98 39.04 -0.64
C LEU A 501 19.48 40.27 -1.41
N THR A 502 18.94 41.28 -0.71
CA THR A 502 18.49 42.53 -1.35
C THR A 502 19.63 43.21 -2.10
N LYS A 503 20.81 43.30 -1.49
CA LYS A 503 22.01 43.87 -2.13
C LYS A 503 22.53 43.02 -3.30
N TRP A 504 22.57 41.70 -3.15
CA TRP A 504 23.12 40.80 -4.18
C TRP A 504 22.19 40.64 -5.38
N THR A 505 20.88 40.51 -5.15
CA THR A 505 19.87 40.30 -6.20
C THR A 505 19.39 41.58 -6.87
N GLY A 506 19.43 42.72 -6.16
CA GLY A 506 18.88 44.00 -6.63
C GLY A 506 17.35 44.11 -6.49
N LYS A 507 16.68 43.14 -5.87
CA LYS A 507 15.24 43.12 -5.56
C LYS A 507 15.06 43.23 -4.04
N SER A 508 14.08 43.97 -3.54
CA SER A 508 13.79 43.96 -2.09
C SER A 508 13.28 42.58 -1.65
N ILE A 509 13.84 42.07 -0.55
CA ILE A 509 13.45 40.79 0.07
C ILE A 509 13.04 41.11 1.50
N GLU A 510 11.74 41.04 1.81
CA GLU A 510 11.20 41.52 3.09
C GLU A 510 10.32 40.46 3.81
N THR A 511 9.81 39.48 3.07
CA THR A 511 8.91 38.43 3.57
C THR A 511 9.48 37.02 3.37
N SER A 512 8.90 36.02 4.05
CA SER A 512 9.17 34.60 3.77
C SER A 512 8.78 34.20 2.35
N ALA A 513 7.77 34.84 1.75
CA ALA A 513 7.38 34.63 0.36
C ALA A 513 8.46 35.11 -0.62
N ASP A 514 9.12 36.25 -0.36
CA ASP A 514 10.23 36.73 -1.19
C ASP A 514 11.43 35.77 -1.15
N ILE A 515 11.72 35.19 0.02
CA ILE A 515 12.76 34.17 0.18
C ILE A 515 12.37 32.90 -0.57
N PHE A 516 11.11 32.45 -0.47
CA PHE A 516 10.58 31.30 -1.22
C PHE A 516 10.74 31.49 -2.74
N PHE A 517 10.27 32.61 -3.31
CA PHE A 517 10.40 32.84 -4.75
C PHE A 517 11.87 32.92 -5.21
N LEU A 518 12.77 33.46 -4.39
CA LEU A 518 14.21 33.45 -4.69
C LEU A 518 14.82 32.04 -4.58
N TYR A 519 14.42 31.24 -3.58
CA TYR A 519 14.84 29.85 -3.43
C TYR A 519 14.43 29.02 -4.66
N ILE A 520 13.16 29.15 -5.09
CA ILE A 520 12.67 28.49 -6.30
C ILE A 520 13.48 28.94 -7.53
N THR A 521 13.75 30.24 -7.69
CA THR A 521 14.54 30.79 -8.80
C THR A 521 15.96 30.19 -8.85
N LEU A 522 16.70 30.19 -7.74
CA LEU A 522 18.04 29.59 -7.68
C LEU A 522 18.00 28.07 -7.88
N SER A 523 16.98 27.38 -7.34
CA SER A 523 16.78 25.94 -7.52
C SER A 523 16.42 25.50 -8.94
N ILE A 524 16.15 26.48 -9.81
CA ILE A 524 15.99 26.31 -11.25
C ILE A 524 17.33 26.51 -11.94
N GLU A 525 18.00 27.66 -11.75
CA GLU A 525 19.29 27.97 -12.37
C GLU A 525 20.35 26.87 -12.14
N ASP A 526 20.52 26.47 -10.89
CA ASP A 526 21.41 25.38 -10.43
C ASP A 526 21.13 24.08 -11.21
N SER A 527 19.85 23.76 -11.34
CA SER A 527 19.37 22.52 -11.93
C SER A 527 19.39 22.50 -13.47
N LEU A 528 19.67 23.65 -14.10
CA LEU A 528 20.04 23.74 -15.51
C LEU A 528 21.57 23.58 -15.72
N ASN A 529 22.34 23.30 -14.66
CA ASN A 529 23.80 23.31 -14.62
C ASN A 529 24.40 24.69 -14.95
N LEU A 530 23.65 25.77 -14.69
CA LEU A 530 24.17 27.13 -14.85
C LEU A 530 25.05 27.49 -13.65
N THR A 531 26.18 28.14 -13.91
CA THR A 531 27.12 28.56 -12.87
C THR A 531 26.49 29.63 -11.97
N LEU A 532 25.96 29.20 -10.81
CA LEU A 532 25.39 30.10 -9.83
C LEU A 532 26.40 31.20 -9.40
N PRO A 533 25.92 32.41 -9.08
CA PRO A 533 26.77 33.46 -8.54
C PRO A 533 27.50 33.04 -7.24
N GLU A 534 28.74 33.50 -7.08
CA GLU A 534 29.62 33.12 -5.96
C GLU A 534 28.99 33.32 -4.56
N TRP A 535 28.09 34.32 -4.41
CA TRP A 535 27.39 34.62 -3.16
C TRP A 535 26.39 33.54 -2.70
N THR A 536 26.01 32.61 -3.59
CA THR A 536 25.11 31.49 -3.26
C THR A 536 25.79 30.40 -2.42
N LYS A 537 27.12 30.29 -2.52
CA LYS A 537 27.91 29.24 -1.86
C LYS A 537 27.76 29.33 -0.34
N GLY A 538 27.26 28.26 0.27
CA GLY A 538 27.07 28.15 1.73
C GLY A 538 25.73 28.67 2.25
N ILE A 539 24.83 29.19 1.40
CA ILE A 539 23.45 29.55 1.77
C ILE A 539 22.36 28.92 0.90
N TYR A 540 22.75 28.36 -0.26
CA TYR A 540 21.96 27.55 -1.17
C TYR A 540 22.75 26.25 -1.48
N PRO A 541 22.12 25.08 -1.72
CA PRO A 541 20.68 24.79 -1.59
C PRO A 541 20.21 24.64 -0.13
N ASN A 542 21.15 24.58 0.81
CA ASN A 542 20.90 24.35 2.24
C ASN A 542 21.27 25.57 3.09
N GLY A 543 20.66 25.67 4.28
CA GLY A 543 20.91 26.75 5.23
C GLY A 543 19.82 27.82 5.21
N LEU A 544 20.21 29.10 5.26
CA LEU A 544 19.28 30.18 5.63
C LEU A 544 18.20 30.46 4.56
N LEU A 545 18.46 30.23 3.27
CA LEU A 545 17.45 30.38 2.21
C LEU A 545 16.37 29.27 2.30
N LEU A 546 16.76 28.03 2.60
CA LEU A 546 15.83 26.93 2.85
C LEU A 546 14.95 27.24 4.08
N ASN A 547 15.56 27.68 5.18
CA ASN A 547 14.83 28.01 6.42
C ASN A 547 13.74 29.09 6.23
N GLY A 548 13.97 30.10 5.39
CA GLY A 548 12.96 31.12 5.06
C GLY A 548 11.84 30.60 4.17
N THR A 549 12.16 29.63 3.30
CA THR A 549 11.19 28.97 2.42
C THR A 549 10.24 28.05 3.21
N ILE A 550 10.77 27.26 4.16
CA ILE A 550 9.94 26.40 5.01
C ILE A 550 9.02 27.22 5.93
N LEU A 551 9.48 28.39 6.40
CA LEU A 551 8.66 29.34 7.14
C LEU A 551 7.43 29.81 6.33
N HIS A 552 7.56 29.98 5.00
CA HIS A 552 6.44 30.38 4.13
C HIS A 552 5.32 29.34 4.15
N TYR A 553 5.62 28.09 3.82
CA TYR A 553 4.65 26.99 3.77
C TYR A 553 3.91 26.76 5.10
N GLU A 554 4.63 26.79 6.22
CA GLU A 554 4.02 26.68 7.54
C GLU A 554 3.08 27.86 7.86
N THR A 555 3.41 29.07 7.40
CA THR A 555 2.63 30.29 7.66
C THR A 555 1.32 30.28 6.86
N ILE A 556 1.33 29.82 5.61
CA ILE A 556 0.11 29.78 4.75
C ILE A 556 -0.94 28.74 5.19
N SER A 557 -0.58 27.78 6.05
CA SER A 557 -1.49 26.76 6.60
C SER A 557 -1.41 26.62 8.13
N TYR A 558 -0.99 27.68 8.83
CA TYR A 558 -0.60 27.64 10.24
C TYR A 558 -1.71 27.23 11.22
N THR A 559 -2.93 27.78 11.05
CA THR A 559 -4.05 27.55 11.97
C THR A 559 -5.06 26.59 11.39
N THR A 560 -5.84 25.90 12.24
CA THR A 560 -6.95 25.03 11.81
C THR A 560 -7.94 25.73 10.87
N LYS A 561 -8.11 27.06 11.02
CA LYS A 561 -8.93 27.88 10.12
C LYS A 561 -8.27 28.09 8.75
N LEU A 562 -6.95 28.30 8.68
CA LEU A 562 -6.23 28.32 7.40
C LEU A 562 -6.24 26.93 6.74
N LYS A 563 -5.99 25.85 7.48
CA LYS A 563 -6.10 24.46 6.97
C LYS A 563 -7.48 24.21 6.33
N ARG A 564 -8.57 24.54 7.05
CA ARG A 564 -9.95 24.40 6.54
C ARG A 564 -10.28 25.29 5.34
N LEU A 565 -9.70 26.49 5.25
CA LEU A 565 -9.87 27.43 4.13
C LEU A 565 -8.80 27.27 3.03
N ASN A 566 -8.03 26.18 3.06
CA ASN A 566 -7.02 25.84 2.07
C ASN A 566 -7.20 24.37 1.67
N GLY A 567 -6.28 23.45 2.03
CA GLY A 567 -6.40 22.03 1.70
C GLY A 567 -7.68 21.34 2.20
N GLY A 568 -8.34 21.88 3.23
CA GLY A 568 -9.58 21.32 3.79
C GLY A 568 -10.78 21.37 2.84
N MET A 569 -10.84 22.35 1.92
CA MET A 569 -11.92 22.41 0.92
C MET A 569 -11.76 21.31 -0.13
N LEU A 570 -10.52 20.98 -0.50
CA LEU A 570 -10.20 19.87 -1.39
C LEU A 570 -10.52 18.52 -0.73
N LEU A 571 -10.18 18.35 0.55
CA LEU A 571 -10.49 17.14 1.33
C LEU A 571 -12.01 16.91 1.48
N GLN A 572 -12.79 17.97 1.74
CA GLN A 572 -14.25 17.88 1.81
C GLN A 572 -14.85 17.48 0.46
N ASN A 573 -14.50 18.17 -0.63
CA ASN A 573 -15.04 17.88 -1.96
C ASN A 573 -14.71 16.44 -2.42
N ILE A 574 -13.52 15.93 -2.09
CA ILE A 574 -13.16 14.54 -2.41
C ILE A 574 -14.00 13.56 -1.56
N THR A 575 -14.10 13.75 -0.24
CA THR A 575 -14.85 12.83 0.64
C THR A 575 -16.37 12.87 0.43
N GLU A 576 -16.95 13.98 -0.02
CA GLU A 576 -18.37 14.05 -0.42
C GLU A 576 -18.65 13.21 -1.67
N ASN A 577 -17.81 13.31 -2.71
CA ASN A 577 -17.90 12.46 -3.91
C ASN A 577 -17.82 10.95 -3.55
N MET A 578 -17.02 10.61 -2.55
CA MET A 578 -16.91 9.23 -2.04
C MET A 578 -18.21 8.75 -1.39
N LEU A 579 -18.79 9.54 -0.49
CA LEU A 579 -20.06 9.21 0.20
C LEU A 579 -21.26 9.11 -0.75
N ASP A 580 -21.22 9.84 -1.86
CA ASP A 580 -22.24 9.79 -2.91
C ASP A 580 -22.15 8.48 -3.72
N VAL A 581 -20.94 8.06 -4.11
CA VAL A 581 -20.68 6.73 -4.71
C VAL A 581 -21.06 5.58 -3.75
N ILE A 582 -20.82 5.74 -2.45
CA ILE A 582 -21.20 4.79 -1.40
C ILE A 582 -22.72 4.64 -1.24
N SER A 583 -23.44 5.78 -1.21
CA SER A 583 -24.85 5.80 -0.83
C SER A 583 -25.82 5.53 -1.98
N ASN A 584 -25.31 5.36 -3.20
CA ASN A 584 -26.04 4.97 -4.41
C ASN A 584 -27.26 5.86 -4.72
N LYS A 585 -27.18 7.15 -4.36
CA LYS A 585 -28.29 8.12 -4.48
C LYS A 585 -28.58 8.57 -5.91
N THR A 586 -27.64 8.41 -6.85
CA THR A 586 -27.84 8.69 -8.29
C THR A 586 -27.01 7.74 -9.16
N GLU A 587 -27.30 7.69 -10.46
CA GLU A 587 -26.43 7.07 -11.47
C GLU A 587 -25.13 7.87 -11.63
N PHE A 588 -24.10 7.54 -10.86
CA PHE A 588 -22.82 8.25 -10.92
C PHE A 588 -22.01 7.96 -12.20
N LYS A 589 -21.31 9.00 -12.68
CA LYS A 589 -20.73 9.06 -14.03
C LYS A 589 -19.21 9.25 -14.07
N ASN A 590 -18.49 9.16 -12.95
CA ASN A 590 -17.01 9.22 -12.91
C ASN A 590 -16.46 8.20 -11.88
N LYS A 591 -15.20 7.75 -12.07
CA LYS A 591 -14.43 6.87 -11.17
C LYS A 591 -13.25 7.58 -10.49
N MET A 592 -12.67 8.63 -11.10
CA MET A 592 -11.52 9.37 -10.54
C MET A 592 -11.70 10.88 -10.73
N TYR A 593 -11.17 11.65 -9.77
CA TYR A 593 -10.96 13.09 -9.89
C TYR A 593 -9.46 13.42 -9.80
N LEU A 594 -8.97 14.34 -10.64
CA LEU A 594 -7.58 14.81 -10.61
C LEU A 594 -7.51 16.32 -10.47
N TYR A 595 -6.48 16.77 -9.75
CA TYR A 595 -6.25 18.18 -9.43
C TYR A 595 -4.78 18.54 -9.62
N SER A 596 -4.43 19.17 -10.75
CA SER A 596 -3.09 19.72 -10.96
C SER A 596 -3.02 21.16 -10.44
N GLY A 597 -2.02 21.44 -9.61
CA GLY A 597 -1.80 22.73 -8.97
C GLY A 597 -0.31 22.96 -8.72
N HIS A 598 0.00 23.56 -7.58
CA HIS A 598 1.33 24.06 -7.25
C HIS A 598 1.91 23.40 -5.98
N GLU A 599 3.21 23.62 -5.78
CA GLU A 599 3.95 23.25 -4.57
C GLU A 599 3.26 23.79 -3.29
N GLU A 600 2.67 24.98 -3.34
CA GLU A 600 1.85 25.52 -2.24
C GLU A 600 0.57 24.72 -1.98
N ASN A 601 -0.12 24.22 -3.01
CA ASN A 601 -1.33 23.40 -2.84
C ASN A 601 -1.00 22.09 -2.15
N VAL A 602 0.12 21.49 -2.53
CA VAL A 602 0.58 20.24 -1.93
C VAL A 602 1.02 20.45 -0.50
N ALA A 603 1.88 21.42 -0.21
CA ALA A 603 2.22 21.78 1.16
C ALA A 603 0.95 22.00 2.00
N ALA A 604 -0.03 22.75 1.49
CA ALA A 604 -1.25 23.03 2.23
C ALA A 604 -2.17 21.82 2.44
N PHE A 605 -2.30 20.93 1.46
CA PHE A 605 -3.07 19.69 1.58
C PHE A 605 -2.39 18.74 2.58
N LEU A 606 -1.06 18.60 2.52
CA LEU A 606 -0.25 17.86 3.49
C LEU A 606 -0.34 18.43 4.91
N ILE A 607 -0.24 19.75 5.07
CA ILE A 607 -0.38 20.42 6.37
C ILE A 607 -1.82 20.26 6.90
N THR A 608 -2.82 20.21 6.03
CA THR A 608 -4.23 19.93 6.39
C THR A 608 -4.39 18.50 6.88
N LEU A 609 -3.82 17.53 6.16
CA LEU A 609 -3.85 16.10 6.49
C LEU A 609 -2.90 15.71 7.64
N GLY A 610 -2.11 16.65 8.18
CA GLY A 610 -1.25 16.47 9.35
C GLY A 610 0.11 15.83 9.07
N VAL A 611 0.55 15.82 7.81
CA VAL A 611 1.60 14.92 7.29
C VAL A 611 2.67 15.64 6.44
N TYR A 612 2.90 16.93 6.70
CA TYR A 612 3.92 17.72 6.00
C TYR A 612 5.29 17.64 6.69
N ASP A 613 6.28 17.11 5.97
CA ASP A 613 7.63 16.79 6.48
C ASP A 613 8.58 18.00 6.60
N ARG A 614 8.07 19.21 6.38
CA ARG A 614 8.81 20.49 6.42
C ARG A 614 9.92 20.60 5.38
N GLN A 615 9.83 19.86 4.28
CA GLN A 615 10.65 20.09 3.09
C GLN A 615 9.90 20.96 2.08
N VAL A 616 10.63 21.71 1.24
CA VAL A 616 10.03 22.33 0.05
C VAL A 616 9.48 21.18 -0.78
N PRO A 617 8.15 21.09 -1.03
CA PRO A 617 7.60 20.04 -1.88
C PRO A 617 8.34 20.12 -3.19
N GLN A 618 9.21 19.14 -3.47
CA GLN A 618 10.08 19.27 -4.62
C GLN A 618 9.18 19.30 -5.83
N PHE A 619 9.60 20.04 -6.84
CA PHE A 619 9.17 19.89 -8.22
C PHE A 619 8.45 18.56 -8.46
N SER A 620 7.12 18.70 -8.61
CA SER A 620 6.05 17.69 -8.78
C SER A 620 6.09 16.51 -7.82
N SER A 621 6.14 16.88 -6.55
CA SER A 621 5.39 16.28 -5.45
C SER A 621 3.88 16.54 -5.65
N ALA A 622 2.98 15.56 -5.41
CA ALA A 622 1.59 15.80 -4.95
C ALA A 622 1.02 14.55 -4.27
N VAL A 623 -0.30 14.57 -4.01
CA VAL A 623 -0.95 13.77 -2.97
C VAL A 623 -2.22 13.09 -3.47
N PHE A 624 -2.47 11.90 -2.96
CA PHE A 624 -3.52 10.96 -3.35
C PHE A 624 -4.51 10.79 -2.22
N LEU A 625 -5.75 10.46 -2.58
CA LEU A 625 -6.88 10.29 -1.68
C LEU A 625 -7.90 9.38 -2.35
N GLU A 626 -7.81 8.08 -2.09
CA GLU A 626 -8.55 7.05 -2.83
C GLU A 626 -9.86 6.67 -2.16
N LEU A 627 -10.78 6.08 -2.95
CA LEU A 627 -11.86 5.27 -2.41
C LEU A 627 -11.87 3.90 -3.07
N LEU A 628 -11.28 2.93 -2.39
CA LEU A 628 -11.29 1.55 -2.86
C LEU A 628 -12.59 0.90 -2.40
N SER A 629 -13.44 0.55 -3.37
CA SER A 629 -14.68 -0.19 -3.13
C SER A 629 -14.41 -1.69 -3.26
N ASP A 630 -13.79 -2.31 -2.26
CA ASP A 630 -13.55 -3.75 -2.25
C ASP A 630 -14.90 -4.49 -2.31
N SER A 631 -15.20 -5.02 -3.51
CA SER A 631 -16.39 -5.75 -3.97
C SER A 631 -17.78 -5.12 -3.72
N GLY A 632 -17.88 -4.05 -2.94
CA GLY A 632 -19.09 -3.27 -2.70
C GLY A 632 -19.10 -2.46 -1.41
N GLU A 633 -17.92 -2.28 -0.82
CA GLU A 633 -17.73 -1.81 0.54
C GLU A 633 -16.40 -1.08 0.66
N TYR A 634 -16.42 0.11 1.23
CA TYR A 634 -15.51 1.16 0.75
C TYR A 634 -14.42 1.52 1.78
N TYR A 635 -13.30 2.06 1.30
CA TYR A 635 -12.06 2.29 2.05
C TYR A 635 -11.32 3.56 1.59
N VAL A 636 -10.85 4.40 2.53
CA VAL A 636 -10.20 5.71 2.24
C VAL A 636 -8.71 5.75 2.65
N GLN A 637 -7.89 6.49 1.88
CA GLN A 637 -6.46 6.18 1.72
C GLN A 637 -5.60 7.40 1.19
N VAL A 638 -4.65 8.00 1.95
CA VAL A 638 -3.82 9.23 1.60
C VAL A 638 -2.27 9.11 1.50
N ARG A 639 -1.66 9.55 0.39
CA ARG A 639 -0.19 9.42 0.18
C ARG A 639 0.44 10.47 -0.71
N HIS A 640 1.77 10.59 -0.65
CA HIS A 640 2.53 11.70 -1.23
C HIS A 640 3.78 11.24 -1.95
N TYR A 641 4.13 11.96 -3.01
CA TYR A 641 5.45 11.85 -3.63
C TYR A 641 6.37 12.99 -3.27
N LYS A 642 7.68 12.73 -3.20
CA LYS A 642 8.65 13.79 -2.90
C LYS A 642 9.08 14.63 -4.10
N GLY A 643 9.59 14.03 -5.18
CA GLY A 643 10.13 14.74 -6.36
C GLY A 643 11.60 14.36 -6.62
N ILE A 644 12.58 15.18 -6.20
CA ILE A 644 13.93 14.63 -5.87
C ILE A 644 13.69 14.00 -4.49
N PRO A 645 14.04 12.71 -4.25
CA PRO A 645 14.12 11.61 -5.21
C PRO A 645 12.72 11.08 -5.56
N GLU A 646 12.68 10.11 -6.48
CA GLU A 646 11.44 9.62 -7.11
C GLU A 646 10.65 8.59 -6.28
N GLU A 647 10.36 9.02 -5.06
CA GLU A 647 9.87 8.24 -3.94
C GLU A 647 8.44 8.65 -3.58
N THR A 648 7.50 7.72 -3.73
CA THR A 648 6.20 7.82 -3.05
C THR A 648 6.38 7.34 -1.62
N ILE A 649 5.66 7.92 -0.67
CA ILE A 649 5.65 7.53 0.75
C ILE A 649 4.22 7.43 1.30
N THR A 650 3.96 6.41 2.15
CA THR A 650 2.76 6.36 3.03
C THR A 650 2.65 7.65 3.83
N LEU A 651 1.57 8.41 3.64
CA LEU A 651 1.16 9.47 4.53
C LEU A 651 -0.11 9.08 5.25
N LYS A 652 0.03 8.08 6.10
CA LYS A 652 -0.97 7.66 7.08
C LYS A 652 -1.65 8.90 7.66
N ILE A 653 -2.94 9.06 7.37
CA ILE A 653 -3.75 10.11 7.98
C ILE A 653 -3.70 9.86 9.50
N PRO A 654 -3.34 10.84 10.34
CA PRO A 654 -3.27 10.63 11.78
C PRO A 654 -4.59 10.06 12.33
N GLY A 655 -4.49 8.98 13.10
CA GLY A 655 -5.64 8.21 13.61
C GLY A 655 -6.22 7.16 12.67
N CYS A 656 -5.87 7.14 11.38
CA CYS A 656 -6.29 6.11 10.43
C CYS A 656 -5.17 5.11 10.09
N ASP A 657 -5.60 4.00 9.55
CA ASP A 657 -4.80 3.06 8.78
C ASP A 657 -4.55 3.57 7.34
N GLU A 658 -3.80 2.80 6.57
CA GLU A 658 -3.69 2.98 5.12
C GLU A 658 -5.02 2.70 4.38
N LEU A 659 -5.95 1.91 4.94
CA LEU A 659 -7.28 1.57 4.39
C LEU A 659 -8.39 1.70 5.47
N CYS A 660 -9.56 2.27 5.16
CA CYS A 660 -10.59 2.63 6.19
C CYS A 660 -12.03 2.04 6.00
N PRO A 661 -12.42 0.90 6.63
CA PRO A 661 -13.65 0.08 6.39
C PRO A 661 -15.03 0.55 6.93
N PHE A 662 -16.13 -0.18 6.60
CA PHE A 662 -17.45 0.47 6.45
C PHE A 662 -18.86 -0.26 6.50
N LYS A 663 -19.08 -1.49 7.03
CA LYS A 663 -20.30 -2.08 7.72
C LYS A 663 -21.80 -2.15 7.21
N LYS A 664 -22.55 -3.28 7.45
CA LYS A 664 -24.03 -3.55 7.25
C LYS A 664 -24.75 -4.78 7.89
N PHE A 665 -25.92 -4.48 8.51
CA PHE A 665 -27.21 -5.21 8.75
C PHE A 665 -27.29 -6.74 8.53
N LEU A 666 -27.44 -7.60 9.58
CA LEU A 666 -27.35 -7.35 11.05
C LEU A 666 -26.22 -6.36 11.35
N LYS A 667 -26.54 -5.34 12.16
CA LYS A 667 -26.07 -3.98 11.84
C LYS A 667 -24.56 -3.90 11.73
N LEU A 668 -23.84 -4.51 12.66
CA LEU A 668 -22.46 -4.94 12.44
C LEU A 668 -22.05 -6.01 13.45
N MET A 669 -21.14 -6.90 13.05
CA MET A 669 -20.37 -7.74 13.97
C MET A 669 -18.90 -7.36 13.90
N GLU A 670 -18.25 -7.10 15.04
CA GLU A 670 -16.81 -6.80 15.09
C GLU A 670 -16.07 -7.73 16.06
N PRO A 671 -15.53 -8.87 15.56
CA PRO A 671 -14.62 -9.72 16.32
C PRO A 671 -13.21 -9.12 16.40
N VAL A 672 -12.76 -8.82 17.61
CA VAL A 672 -11.35 -8.56 17.92
C VAL A 672 -10.78 -9.82 18.56
N PHE A 673 -9.80 -10.47 17.93
CA PHE A 673 -9.33 -11.80 18.32
C PHE A 673 -7.81 -11.94 18.38
N ARG A 674 -7.33 -12.77 19.30
CA ARG A 674 -5.91 -13.14 19.42
C ARG A 674 -5.53 -14.11 18.31
N HIS A 675 -4.30 -14.03 17.80
CA HIS A 675 -3.73 -15.10 16.98
C HIS A 675 -3.78 -16.48 17.68
N GLY A 676 -3.66 -17.56 16.91
CA GLY A 676 -3.51 -18.91 17.45
C GLY A 676 -2.16 -19.15 18.14
N ASP A 677 -2.00 -20.36 18.67
CA ASP A 677 -0.79 -20.89 19.33
C ASP A 677 0.46 -20.65 18.46
N ARG A 678 1.47 -20.01 19.03
CA ARG A 678 2.72 -19.61 18.35
C ARG A 678 3.96 -20.12 19.05
N THR A 679 5.07 -20.13 18.32
CA THR A 679 6.41 -20.29 18.89
C THR A 679 6.81 -19.01 19.67
N PRO A 680 7.80 -19.09 20.58
CA PRO A 680 8.40 -17.91 21.20
C PRO A 680 8.98 -16.96 20.15
N ASP A 681 8.88 -15.66 20.38
CA ASP A 681 9.31 -14.62 19.43
C ASP A 681 10.84 -14.40 19.43
N ASP A 682 11.30 -13.47 18.58
CA ASP A 682 12.70 -13.00 18.51
C ASP A 682 12.78 -11.46 18.36
N ASP A 683 11.89 -10.75 19.06
CA ASP A 683 11.78 -9.28 19.06
C ASP A 683 12.86 -8.57 19.92
N GLY A 684 13.55 -9.34 20.77
CA GLY A 684 14.48 -8.87 21.79
C GLY A 684 13.82 -8.50 23.12
N TYR A 685 12.54 -8.82 23.30
CA TYR A 685 11.78 -8.72 24.54
C TYR A 685 11.37 -10.10 25.07
N GLU A 686 10.99 -11.06 24.23
CA GLU A 686 10.90 -12.49 24.59
C GLU A 686 12.29 -13.16 24.68
N GLY A 687 12.34 -14.43 25.13
CA GLY A 687 13.57 -15.20 25.32
C GLY A 687 14.38 -14.80 26.58
N TYR A 688 15.28 -15.67 27.02
CA TYR A 688 16.15 -15.42 28.19
C TYR A 688 17.48 -16.21 28.11
N PRO A 689 18.60 -15.72 28.67
CA PRO A 689 19.92 -16.37 28.50
C PRO A 689 20.03 -17.81 29.02
N ASN A 690 19.26 -18.18 30.04
CA ASN A 690 19.24 -19.54 30.60
C ASN A 690 18.15 -20.44 29.96
N ASP A 691 17.51 -20.02 28.87
CA ASP A 691 16.53 -20.81 28.13
C ASP A 691 17.19 -22.05 27.49
N PRO A 692 16.83 -23.29 27.88
CA PRO A 692 17.35 -24.50 27.22
C PRO A 692 16.97 -24.58 25.73
N TYR A 693 15.97 -23.81 25.30
CA TYR A 693 15.47 -23.70 23.92
C TYR A 693 15.87 -22.38 23.25
N GLY A 694 16.79 -21.60 23.84
CA GLY A 694 17.23 -20.31 23.31
C GLY A 694 17.83 -20.42 21.90
N ASN A 695 18.48 -21.54 21.58
CA ASN A 695 19.02 -21.85 20.25
C ASN A 695 18.17 -22.88 19.46
N PHE A 696 16.92 -23.12 19.85
CA PHE A 696 16.02 -24.02 19.12
C PHE A 696 15.50 -23.33 17.85
N ASP A 697 15.52 -24.05 16.72
CA ASP A 697 15.20 -23.48 15.40
C ASP A 697 13.70 -23.34 15.13
N PHE A 698 12.87 -24.04 15.91
CA PHE A 698 11.41 -24.17 15.72
C PHE A 698 11.02 -24.59 14.29
N ALA A 699 11.86 -25.36 13.59
CA ALA A 699 11.68 -25.67 12.17
C ALA A 699 10.58 -26.72 11.91
N PRO A 700 9.67 -26.48 10.93
CA PRO A 700 9.82 -25.55 9.81
C PRO A 700 9.26 -24.14 10.01
N GLU A 701 8.43 -23.91 11.03
CA GLU A 701 7.79 -22.62 11.31
C GLU A 701 8.80 -21.49 11.56
N GLY A 702 9.72 -21.65 12.53
CA GLY A 702 10.60 -20.58 13.03
C GLY A 702 10.05 -19.83 14.25
N ARG A 703 10.80 -18.83 14.75
CA ARG A 703 10.42 -18.00 15.92
C ARG A 703 9.30 -17.01 15.59
N GLY A 704 8.41 -16.76 16.56
CA GLY A 704 7.26 -15.84 16.47
C GLY A 704 6.10 -16.30 15.58
N GLN A 705 6.16 -17.53 15.04
CA GLN A 705 5.30 -18.02 13.95
C GLN A 705 4.16 -18.91 14.42
N LEU A 706 3.10 -19.00 13.60
CA LEU A 706 1.85 -19.71 13.92
C LEU A 706 2.01 -21.23 13.73
N MET A 707 1.89 -22.00 14.82
CA MET A 707 2.05 -23.45 14.81
C MET A 707 0.78 -24.18 14.35
N ASN A 708 0.87 -25.45 13.96
CA ASN A 708 -0.30 -26.25 13.53
C ASN A 708 -1.49 -26.27 14.52
N PRO A 709 -1.31 -26.33 15.86
CA PRO A 709 -2.42 -26.14 16.81
C PRO A 709 -3.08 -24.78 16.67
N GLY A 710 -2.29 -23.70 16.57
CA GLY A 710 -2.78 -22.35 16.34
C GLY A 710 -3.47 -22.17 14.98
N LYS A 711 -2.96 -22.84 13.93
CA LYS A 711 -3.60 -22.88 12.63
C LYS A 711 -5.01 -23.49 12.75
N MET A 712 -5.13 -24.60 13.49
CA MET A 712 -6.41 -25.26 13.78
C MET A 712 -7.35 -24.41 14.66
N ARG A 713 -6.87 -23.74 15.71
CA ARG A 713 -7.73 -22.89 16.58
C ARG A 713 -8.27 -21.67 15.86
N ALA A 714 -7.45 -21.00 15.05
CA ALA A 714 -7.92 -19.86 14.24
C ALA A 714 -8.98 -20.31 13.21
N TYR A 715 -8.82 -21.50 12.61
CA TYR A 715 -9.86 -22.10 11.77
C TYR A 715 -11.14 -22.38 12.57
N ARG A 716 -11.05 -22.99 13.75
CA ARG A 716 -12.22 -23.24 14.63
C ARG A 716 -12.92 -21.96 15.09
N LEU A 717 -12.19 -20.87 15.35
CA LEU A 717 -12.78 -19.56 15.60
C LEU A 717 -13.62 -19.10 14.38
N GLY A 718 -13.12 -19.28 13.16
CA GLY A 718 -13.90 -19.05 11.95
C GLY A 718 -15.13 -19.97 11.83
N GLU A 719 -15.03 -21.24 12.25
CA GLU A 719 -16.17 -22.15 12.31
C GLU A 719 -17.18 -21.75 13.41
N LYS A 720 -16.73 -21.18 14.54
CA LYS A 720 -17.60 -20.63 15.59
C LYS A 720 -18.33 -19.37 15.14
N ILE A 721 -17.65 -18.48 14.41
CA ILE A 721 -18.26 -17.31 13.76
C ILE A 721 -19.26 -17.77 12.68
N ARG A 722 -18.94 -18.85 11.94
CA ARG A 722 -19.85 -19.48 10.97
C ARG A 722 -21.08 -20.08 11.63
N GLU A 723 -20.94 -20.74 12.78
CA GLU A 723 -22.05 -21.32 13.56
C GLU A 723 -22.99 -20.23 14.09
N LEU A 724 -22.44 -19.17 14.70
CA LEU A 724 -23.22 -18.11 15.34
C LEU A 724 -23.89 -17.17 14.34
N TYR A 725 -23.29 -16.95 13.17
CA TYR A 725 -23.66 -15.86 12.26
C TYR A 725 -23.83 -16.27 10.79
N GLY A 726 -23.80 -17.58 10.48
CA GLY A 726 -23.82 -18.10 9.12
C GLY A 726 -25.04 -17.68 8.28
N ASP A 727 -26.24 -17.69 8.87
CA ASP A 727 -27.49 -17.25 8.22
C ASP A 727 -27.47 -15.75 7.89
N PHE A 728 -26.90 -14.95 8.81
CA PHE A 728 -26.73 -13.52 8.60
C PHE A 728 -25.71 -13.25 7.49
N ILE A 729 -24.50 -13.83 7.60
CA ILE A 729 -23.39 -13.61 6.66
C ILE A 729 -23.76 -14.14 5.26
N GLY A 730 -24.39 -15.31 5.18
CA GLY A 730 -24.72 -16.01 3.95
C GLY A 730 -23.63 -17.00 3.53
N ASN A 731 -23.97 -17.91 2.60
CA ASN A 731 -23.08 -19.03 2.20
C ASN A 731 -22.07 -18.65 1.12
N THR A 732 -22.25 -17.52 0.46
CA THR A 732 -21.46 -17.07 -0.69
C THR A 732 -20.49 -15.97 -0.25
N TYR A 733 -19.20 -16.12 -0.59
CA TYR A 733 -18.22 -15.08 -0.35
C TYR A 733 -18.36 -13.94 -1.35
N SER A 734 -18.26 -12.72 -0.86
CA SER A 734 -17.92 -11.52 -1.61
C SER A 734 -17.27 -10.59 -0.59
N PRO A 735 -16.14 -9.92 -0.90
CA PRO A 735 -15.57 -8.94 0.03
C PRO A 735 -16.56 -7.83 0.44
N SER A 736 -17.62 -7.60 -0.36
CA SER A 736 -18.72 -6.70 -0.03
C SER A 736 -19.42 -7.03 1.28
N ILE A 737 -19.25 -8.22 1.84
CA ILE A 737 -19.84 -8.62 3.13
C ILE A 737 -18.81 -8.78 4.26
N VAL A 738 -17.53 -8.46 4.07
CA VAL A 738 -16.49 -8.61 5.12
C VAL A 738 -15.34 -7.62 4.98
N ASN A 739 -15.04 -6.90 6.05
CA ASN A 739 -13.70 -6.36 6.27
C ASN A 739 -12.88 -7.37 7.07
N ALA A 740 -11.62 -7.56 6.68
CA ALA A 740 -10.69 -8.41 7.39
C ALA A 740 -9.34 -7.70 7.50
N ARG A 741 -8.98 -7.29 8.72
CA ARG A 741 -7.73 -6.61 9.07
C ARG A 741 -6.93 -7.40 10.09
N SER A 742 -5.61 -7.45 9.96
CA SER A 742 -4.70 -7.82 11.05
C SER A 742 -3.71 -6.72 11.39
N THR A 743 -2.96 -6.90 12.48
CA THR A 743 -1.65 -6.24 12.66
C THR A 743 -0.64 -6.77 11.64
N ASP A 744 0.49 -6.07 11.46
CA ASP A 744 1.58 -6.49 10.56
C ASP A 744 2.50 -7.56 11.19
N ALA A 745 1.92 -8.69 11.59
CA ALA A 745 2.67 -9.85 12.06
C ALA A 745 2.22 -11.11 11.31
N ASP A 746 3.16 -11.93 10.84
CA ASP A 746 2.89 -13.17 10.08
C ASP A 746 1.81 -14.02 10.77
N ARG A 747 1.92 -14.20 12.10
CA ARG A 747 0.96 -14.95 12.92
C ARG A 747 -0.47 -14.41 12.93
N THR A 748 -0.67 -13.08 12.88
CA THR A 748 -2.00 -12.47 12.85
C THR A 748 -2.56 -12.44 11.43
N LYS A 749 -1.72 -12.14 10.42
CA LYS A 749 -2.04 -12.32 8.98
C LYS A 749 -2.53 -13.74 8.70
N MET A 750 -1.78 -14.76 9.12
CA MET A 750 -2.10 -16.18 8.93
C MET A 750 -3.36 -16.60 9.71
N SER A 751 -3.51 -16.16 10.97
CA SER A 751 -4.71 -16.47 11.77
C SER A 751 -5.98 -15.91 11.12
N LEU A 752 -5.92 -14.71 10.54
CA LEU A 752 -7.03 -14.09 9.82
C LEU A 752 -7.39 -14.85 8.53
N GLN A 753 -6.39 -15.28 7.75
CA GLN A 753 -6.61 -16.14 6.57
C GLN A 753 -7.33 -17.45 6.94
N LEU A 754 -7.01 -18.04 8.10
CA LEU A 754 -7.64 -19.27 8.59
C LEU A 754 -9.08 -19.06 9.07
N VAL A 755 -9.35 -17.96 9.80
CA VAL A 755 -10.72 -17.56 10.17
C VAL A 755 -11.59 -17.42 8.92
N LEU A 756 -11.08 -16.76 7.87
CA LEU A 756 -11.78 -16.61 6.59
C LEU A 756 -11.96 -17.94 5.85
N ALA A 757 -10.93 -18.80 5.81
CA ALA A 757 -11.00 -20.12 5.18
C ALA A 757 -12.05 -21.06 5.81
N ALA A 758 -12.38 -20.86 7.10
CA ALA A 758 -13.49 -21.54 7.76
C ALA A 758 -14.84 -20.84 7.52
N LEU A 759 -14.86 -19.51 7.55
CA LEU A 759 -16.07 -18.69 7.42
C LEU A 759 -16.65 -18.68 5.99
N PHE A 760 -15.79 -18.83 4.99
CA PHE A 760 -16.08 -18.67 3.56
C PHE A 760 -15.59 -19.86 2.71
N LYS A 761 -15.91 -21.09 3.13
CA LYS A 761 -15.73 -22.29 2.30
C LYS A 761 -16.47 -22.11 0.96
N PRO A 762 -15.93 -22.55 -0.20
CA PRO A 762 -16.54 -22.33 -1.51
C PRO A 762 -18.00 -22.80 -1.59
N SER A 763 -18.92 -21.89 -1.95
CA SER A 763 -20.30 -22.26 -2.32
C SER A 763 -20.32 -22.88 -3.73
N ASP A 764 -21.38 -23.62 -4.09
CA ASP A 764 -21.47 -24.40 -5.34
C ASP A 764 -21.01 -23.66 -6.62
N LYS A 765 -21.31 -22.36 -6.72
CA LYS A 765 -20.91 -21.50 -7.85
C LYS A 765 -19.46 -21.01 -7.80
N GLN A 766 -18.83 -21.04 -6.63
CA GLN A 766 -17.46 -20.59 -6.35
C GLN A 766 -16.46 -21.75 -6.23
N ILE A 767 -16.90 -23.00 -6.42
CA ILE A 767 -16.02 -24.17 -6.53
C ILE A 767 -15.23 -24.05 -7.83
N TRP A 768 -14.04 -23.46 -7.75
CA TRP A 768 -13.09 -23.32 -8.84
C TRP A 768 -12.17 -24.55 -8.98
N ASN A 769 -11.99 -25.33 -7.91
CA ASN A 769 -11.18 -26.55 -7.87
C ASN A 769 -11.88 -27.63 -7.02
N GLY A 770 -12.31 -28.73 -7.66
CA GLY A 770 -13.03 -29.82 -6.98
C GLY A 770 -12.20 -30.60 -5.95
N ASN A 771 -10.87 -30.45 -5.95
CA ASN A 771 -9.96 -31.13 -5.01
C ASN A 771 -9.51 -30.21 -3.86
N LEU A 772 -9.92 -28.94 -3.83
CA LEU A 772 -9.48 -27.96 -2.84
C LEU A 772 -10.66 -27.15 -2.30
N ASN A 773 -11.15 -27.52 -1.12
CA ASN A 773 -12.27 -26.87 -0.42
C ASN A 773 -11.86 -25.54 0.25
N TRP A 774 -11.27 -24.64 -0.54
CA TRP A 774 -10.84 -23.30 -0.15
C TRP A 774 -10.90 -22.36 -1.37
N GLN A 775 -11.12 -21.07 -1.11
CA GLN A 775 -11.03 -20.00 -2.09
C GLN A 775 -10.21 -18.85 -1.49
N PRO A 776 -9.49 -18.09 -2.30
CA PRO A 776 -8.80 -16.91 -1.82
C PRO A 776 -9.80 -15.87 -1.30
N THR A 777 -9.40 -15.16 -0.25
CA THR A 777 -10.21 -14.15 0.45
C THR A 777 -9.34 -12.98 0.85
N ILE A 778 -9.86 -11.77 0.69
CA ILE A 778 -9.12 -10.55 1.01
C ILE A 778 -8.81 -10.46 2.50
N VAL A 779 -7.55 -10.17 2.77
CA VAL A 779 -7.01 -9.79 4.07
C VAL A 779 -6.25 -8.48 3.86
N SER A 780 -6.41 -7.56 4.81
CA SER A 780 -5.62 -6.34 4.91
C SER A 780 -4.81 -6.35 6.21
N PHE A 781 -3.77 -5.54 6.23
CA PHE A 781 -3.02 -5.18 7.43
C PHE A 781 -2.43 -3.80 7.17
N VAL A 782 -1.87 -3.19 8.21
CA VAL A 782 -1.11 -1.93 8.09
C VAL A 782 0.19 -2.07 8.86
N PRO A 783 1.32 -1.60 8.28
CA PRO A 783 2.62 -1.67 8.93
C PRO A 783 2.57 -1.19 10.38
N GLU A 784 3.25 -1.88 11.30
CA GLU A 784 3.24 -1.59 12.74
C GLU A 784 3.47 -0.11 13.08
N PHE A 785 4.41 0.52 12.37
CA PHE A 785 4.72 1.94 12.48
C PHE A 785 3.54 2.86 12.10
N PHE A 786 2.66 2.40 11.22
CA PHE A 786 1.44 3.08 10.82
C PHE A 786 0.18 2.56 11.51
N ASP A 787 0.19 1.47 12.26
CA ASP A 787 -0.97 1.04 13.04
C ASP A 787 -1.12 1.91 14.31
N ALA A 788 -2.23 2.64 14.45
CA ALA A 788 -2.59 3.35 15.70
C ALA A 788 -3.95 2.93 16.27
N LEU A 789 -4.49 1.80 15.80
CA LEU A 789 -5.80 1.30 16.24
C LEU A 789 -5.67 -0.01 17.00
N MET A 790 -4.88 -0.94 16.46
CA MET A 790 -4.51 -2.21 17.09
C MET A 790 -3.18 -2.09 17.85
N LEU A 791 -2.31 -1.14 17.49
CA LEU A 791 -1.03 -0.88 18.19
C LEU A 791 -0.92 0.57 18.72
N PRO A 792 -1.89 1.07 19.53
CA PRO A 792 -1.84 2.41 20.09
C PRO A 792 -0.81 2.58 21.24
N GLN A 793 -0.31 1.47 21.82
CA GLN A 793 0.63 1.53 22.94
C GLN A 793 2.00 2.13 22.59
N ASP A 794 2.35 2.25 21.30
CA ASP A 794 3.60 2.89 20.86
C ASP A 794 3.44 4.39 20.58
N CYS A 795 2.22 4.94 20.72
CA CYS A 795 1.95 6.36 20.56
C CYS A 795 2.62 7.16 21.70
N PRO A 796 3.37 8.26 21.42
CA PRO A 796 4.10 8.99 22.46
C PRO A 796 3.24 9.45 23.65
N ASN A 797 2.00 9.89 23.38
CA ASN A 797 1.05 10.34 24.39
C ASN A 797 0.63 9.21 25.36
N TYR A 798 0.56 7.97 24.88
CA TYR A 798 0.34 6.78 25.70
C TYR A 798 1.60 6.47 26.52
N LEU A 799 2.77 6.40 25.86
CA LEU A 799 4.03 6.03 26.50
C LEU A 799 4.44 6.99 27.64
N GLU A 800 4.19 8.30 27.49
CA GLU A 800 4.39 9.28 28.55
C GLU A 800 3.47 9.01 29.76
N GLU A 801 2.18 8.78 29.51
CA GLU A 801 1.19 8.53 30.56
C GLU A 801 1.44 7.20 31.27
N PHE A 802 1.79 6.17 30.52
CA PHE A 802 2.11 4.84 31.04
C PHE A 802 3.37 4.90 31.92
N SER A 803 4.37 5.66 31.50
CA SER A 803 5.58 5.94 32.29
C SER A 803 5.33 6.78 33.54
N ARG A 804 4.23 7.56 33.58
CA ARG A 804 3.75 8.25 34.78
C ARG A 804 3.03 7.28 35.72
N VAL A 805 2.23 6.37 35.17
CA VAL A 805 1.48 5.34 35.92
C VAL A 805 2.40 4.28 36.53
N LYS A 806 3.39 3.73 35.79
CA LYS A 806 4.38 2.78 36.35
C LYS A 806 5.17 3.36 37.54
N LYS A 807 5.20 4.69 37.70
CA LYS A 807 5.86 5.41 38.81
C LYS A 807 4.89 5.89 39.90
N SER A 808 3.61 5.52 39.82
CA SER A 808 2.62 5.84 40.86
C SER A 808 2.90 5.04 42.14
N PRO A 809 2.60 5.59 43.34
CA PRO A 809 2.75 4.86 44.61
C PRO A 809 1.99 3.52 44.65
N GLU A 810 0.86 3.45 43.95
CA GLU A 810 -0.02 2.28 43.89
C GLU A 810 0.64 1.14 43.10
N VAL A 811 0.99 1.38 41.82
CA VAL A 811 1.67 0.37 40.98
C VAL A 811 3.04 0.01 41.56
N GLN A 812 3.76 0.98 42.15
CA GLN A 812 5.02 0.71 42.83
C GLN A 812 4.84 -0.16 44.09
N LYS A 813 3.73 -0.06 44.84
CA LYS A 813 3.46 -0.95 45.97
C LYS A 813 3.35 -2.40 45.51
N GLU A 814 2.60 -2.66 44.44
CA GLU A 814 2.36 -4.01 43.94
C GLU A 814 3.63 -4.62 43.28
N LEU A 815 4.41 -3.82 42.55
CA LEU A 815 5.74 -4.22 42.09
C LEU A 815 6.70 -4.52 43.26
N ASN A 816 6.62 -3.78 44.38
CA ASN A 816 7.43 -4.06 45.57
C ASN A 816 7.02 -5.37 46.26
N GLU A 817 5.74 -5.74 46.25
CA GLU A 817 5.26 -7.03 46.76
C GLU A 817 5.77 -8.21 45.90
N LEU A 818 6.00 -8.01 44.60
CA LEU A 818 6.63 -8.97 43.69
C LEU A 818 8.17 -8.90 43.63
N SER A 819 8.82 -7.96 44.34
CA SER A 819 10.27 -7.69 44.20
C SER A 819 11.17 -8.90 44.49
N GLY A 820 10.87 -9.69 45.53
CA GLY A 820 11.60 -10.91 45.84
C GLY A 820 11.45 -12.00 44.77
N PHE A 821 10.30 -12.04 44.09
CA PHE A 821 10.04 -12.95 42.98
C PHE A 821 10.74 -12.51 41.70
N MET A 822 10.74 -11.21 41.36
CA MET A 822 11.52 -10.65 40.24
C MET A 822 13.03 -10.90 40.40
N LYS A 823 13.57 -10.84 41.62
CA LYS A 823 14.95 -11.24 41.91
C LYS A 823 15.20 -12.72 41.59
N ASN A 824 14.32 -13.62 42.07
CA ASN A 824 14.45 -15.06 41.80
C ASN A 824 14.35 -15.38 40.30
N LEU A 825 13.38 -14.78 39.59
CA LEU A 825 13.28 -14.90 38.13
C LEU A 825 14.56 -14.40 37.44
N SER A 826 15.17 -13.31 37.93
CA SER A 826 16.42 -12.80 37.35
C SER A 826 17.58 -13.79 37.48
N GLU A 827 17.66 -14.49 38.61
CA GLU A 827 18.67 -15.54 38.85
C GLU A 827 18.40 -16.80 38.04
N TRP A 828 17.13 -17.23 37.91
CA TRP A 828 16.76 -18.43 37.14
C TRP A 828 16.87 -18.23 35.63
N THR A 829 16.43 -17.08 35.11
CA THR A 829 16.40 -16.79 33.66
C THR A 829 17.73 -16.23 33.14
N GLY A 830 18.58 -15.68 34.01
CA GLY A 830 19.80 -14.97 33.61
C GLY A 830 19.53 -13.58 33.01
N LYS A 831 18.28 -13.13 32.99
CA LYS A 831 17.80 -11.87 32.42
C LYS A 831 17.36 -10.93 33.56
N PRO A 832 17.84 -9.67 33.64
CA PRO A 832 17.36 -8.76 34.68
C PRO A 832 15.86 -8.49 34.51
N ILE A 833 15.05 -8.93 35.47
CA ILE A 833 13.60 -8.67 35.54
C ILE A 833 13.37 -7.44 36.39
N ARG A 834 12.96 -6.33 35.77
CA ARG A 834 12.84 -5.01 36.40
C ARG A 834 11.41 -4.64 36.76
N ASP A 835 10.43 -5.12 35.99
CA ASP A 835 9.01 -4.82 36.18
C ASP A 835 8.06 -5.94 35.68
N SER A 836 6.77 -5.63 35.65
CA SER A 836 5.68 -6.47 35.15
C SER A 836 5.74 -6.77 33.64
N PHE A 837 6.41 -5.94 32.83
CA PHE A 837 6.61 -6.21 31.40
C PHE A 837 7.70 -7.27 31.19
N ASP A 838 8.80 -7.23 31.95
CA ASP A 838 9.80 -8.32 31.90
C ASP A 838 9.14 -9.67 32.30
N MET A 839 8.25 -9.67 33.31
CA MET A 839 7.48 -10.86 33.69
C MET A 839 6.48 -11.32 32.60
N PHE A 840 5.78 -10.39 31.94
CA PHE A 840 4.91 -10.65 30.79
C PHE A 840 5.66 -11.39 29.65
N ASN A 841 6.88 -10.94 29.34
CA ASN A 841 7.68 -11.54 28.27
C ASN A 841 8.20 -12.94 28.62
N ILE A 842 8.63 -13.16 29.87
CA ILE A 842 9.01 -14.51 30.34
C ILE A 842 7.83 -15.47 30.25
N TYR A 843 6.62 -15.05 30.64
CA TYR A 843 5.43 -15.89 30.51
C TYR A 843 5.10 -16.26 29.07
N HIS A 844 5.17 -15.31 28.13
CA HIS A 844 4.86 -15.59 26.73
C HIS A 844 5.92 -16.47 26.06
N THR A 845 7.18 -16.35 26.48
CA THR A 845 8.24 -17.30 26.10
C THR A 845 7.88 -18.72 26.58
N LEU A 846 7.61 -18.90 27.88
CA LEU A 846 7.21 -20.20 28.46
C LEU A 846 5.90 -20.76 27.88
N MET A 847 4.95 -19.90 27.52
CA MET A 847 3.70 -20.31 26.86
C MET A 847 3.94 -20.80 25.44
N GLY A 848 4.85 -20.17 24.68
CA GLY A 848 5.29 -20.64 23.38
C GLY A 848 6.05 -21.96 23.45
N GLU A 849 6.94 -22.12 24.44
CA GLU A 849 7.63 -23.39 24.74
C GLU A 849 6.61 -24.51 25.07
N TYR A 850 5.67 -24.22 25.99
CA TYR A 850 4.63 -25.17 26.42
C TYR A 850 3.70 -25.58 25.27
N ALA A 851 3.22 -24.63 24.46
CA ALA A 851 2.41 -24.90 23.29
C ALA A 851 3.19 -25.65 22.18
N SER A 852 4.52 -25.54 22.17
CA SER A 852 5.42 -26.35 21.33
C SER A 852 5.61 -27.79 21.87
N ASN A 853 5.01 -28.15 23.01
CA ASN A 853 5.19 -29.41 23.75
C ASN A 853 6.62 -29.61 24.28
N LEU A 854 7.34 -28.53 24.56
CA LEU A 854 8.67 -28.56 25.17
C LEU A 854 8.56 -28.73 26.69
N THR A 855 9.60 -29.28 27.31
CA THR A 855 9.63 -29.53 28.76
C THR A 855 10.18 -28.30 29.47
N LEU A 856 9.29 -27.51 30.08
CA LEU A 856 9.69 -26.30 30.80
C LEU A 856 10.66 -26.61 31.96
N PRO A 857 11.59 -25.70 32.30
CA PRO A 857 12.51 -25.87 33.44
C PRO A 857 11.78 -26.06 34.78
N ASP A 858 12.39 -26.82 35.71
CA ASP A 858 11.80 -27.14 37.02
C ASP A 858 11.40 -25.90 37.85
N TRP A 859 12.09 -24.76 37.68
CA TRP A 859 11.76 -23.52 38.40
C TRP A 859 10.39 -22.93 38.02
N THR A 860 9.78 -23.37 36.91
CA THR A 860 8.45 -22.94 36.47
C THR A 860 7.31 -23.60 37.26
N GLN A 861 7.59 -24.72 37.95
CA GLN A 861 6.58 -25.50 38.67
C GLN A 861 5.95 -24.67 39.81
N GLY A 862 4.62 -24.50 39.78
CA GLY A 862 3.88 -23.75 40.79
C GLY A 862 3.90 -22.23 40.62
N ILE A 863 4.52 -21.70 39.55
CA ILE A 863 4.44 -20.28 39.17
C ILE A 863 3.89 -20.05 37.75
N PHE A 864 3.94 -21.07 36.89
CA PHE A 864 3.36 -21.10 35.55
C PHE A 864 2.39 -22.30 35.41
N PRO A 865 1.27 -22.19 34.65
CA PRO A 865 0.73 -20.98 34.05
C PRO A 865 -0.04 -20.07 35.04
N TYR A 866 -0.14 -20.48 36.31
CA TYR A 866 -0.75 -19.74 37.41
C TYR A 866 0.22 -19.62 38.59
N GLY A 867 0.11 -18.56 39.38
CA GLY A 867 0.97 -18.28 40.54
C GLY A 867 1.61 -16.90 40.44
N LEU A 868 2.83 -16.74 40.99
CA LEU A 868 3.48 -15.42 41.07
C LEU A 868 3.82 -14.81 39.70
N LEU A 869 4.11 -15.63 38.67
CA LEU A 869 4.32 -15.13 37.31
C LEU A 869 3.01 -14.57 36.73
N TRP A 870 1.90 -15.28 36.98
CA TRP A 870 0.55 -14.84 36.58
C TRP A 870 0.17 -13.52 37.23
N ASN A 871 0.41 -13.34 38.54
CA ASN A 871 0.18 -12.06 39.23
C ASN A 871 0.91 -10.89 38.54
N GLY A 872 2.16 -11.10 38.10
CA GLY A 872 2.94 -10.09 37.38
C GLY A 872 2.35 -9.67 36.02
N ILE A 873 1.64 -10.58 35.35
CA ILE A 873 0.97 -10.33 34.06
C ILE A 873 -0.35 -9.60 34.25
N ILE A 874 -1.13 -10.00 35.26
CA ILE A 874 -2.37 -9.29 35.65
C ILE A 874 -2.03 -7.83 35.98
N LEU A 875 -0.96 -7.61 36.75
CA LEU A 875 -0.46 -6.27 37.05
C LEU A 875 -0.06 -5.49 35.77
N GLU A 876 0.55 -6.12 34.77
CA GLU A 876 0.83 -5.44 33.49
C GLU A 876 -0.48 -5.08 32.75
N TYR A 877 -1.45 -6.01 32.63
CA TYR A 877 -2.74 -5.77 31.97
C TYR A 877 -3.58 -4.68 32.64
N GLU A 878 -3.56 -4.62 33.97
CA GLU A 878 -4.22 -3.57 34.73
C GLU A 878 -3.44 -2.24 34.61
N THR A 879 -2.10 -2.28 34.62
CA THR A 879 -1.26 -1.09 34.44
C THR A 879 -1.43 -0.44 33.06
N VAL A 880 -1.52 -1.20 31.97
CA VAL A 880 -1.70 -0.67 30.59
C VAL A 880 -3.08 -0.03 30.34
N SER A 881 -4.02 -0.15 31.29
CA SER A 881 -5.35 0.48 31.24
C SER A 881 -5.76 1.16 32.55
N TYR A 882 -4.80 1.43 33.44
CA TYR A 882 -5.03 1.78 34.85
C TYR A 882 -5.91 3.01 35.08
N ASN A 883 -5.74 4.05 34.26
CA ASN A 883 -6.46 5.32 34.41
C ASN A 883 -7.20 5.71 33.12
N ARG A 884 -8.16 6.64 33.24
CA ARG A 884 -9.00 7.08 32.12
C ARG A 884 -8.23 7.50 30.86
N LYS A 885 -7.08 8.18 31.00
CA LYS A 885 -6.25 8.58 29.84
C LYS A 885 -5.57 7.38 29.19
N LEU A 886 -5.11 6.39 29.96
CA LEU A 886 -4.64 5.11 29.39
C LEU A 886 -5.77 4.33 28.71
N LYS A 887 -6.97 4.25 29.32
CA LYS A 887 -8.14 3.64 28.67
C LYS A 887 -8.43 4.30 27.32
N ARG A 888 -8.51 5.65 27.28
CA ARG A 888 -8.73 6.43 26.04
C ARG A 888 -7.65 6.19 24.99
N LEU A 889 -6.38 6.23 25.38
CA LEU A 889 -5.21 6.07 24.50
C LEU A 889 -4.84 4.60 24.19
N ASN A 890 -5.64 3.62 24.62
CA ASN A 890 -5.38 2.19 24.38
C ASN A 890 -6.64 1.52 23.82
N GLY A 891 -7.35 0.70 24.60
CA GLY A 891 -8.60 0.05 24.16
C GLY A 891 -9.68 1.03 23.69
N GLY A 892 -9.66 2.27 24.18
CA GLY A 892 -10.51 3.37 23.74
C GLY A 892 -10.35 3.73 22.26
N MET A 893 -9.17 3.58 21.67
CA MET A 893 -8.95 3.82 20.23
C MET A 893 -9.75 2.81 19.39
N LEU A 894 -9.62 1.51 19.71
CA LEU A 894 -10.32 0.43 19.03
C LEU A 894 -11.84 0.46 19.31
N LEU A 895 -12.22 0.68 20.57
CA LEU A 895 -13.62 0.91 20.98
C LEU A 895 -14.26 2.09 20.23
N LYS A 896 -13.51 3.17 19.98
CA LYS A 896 -13.99 4.30 19.19
C LYS A 896 -14.23 3.90 17.74
N ASN A 897 -13.30 3.22 17.08
CA ASN A 897 -13.50 2.81 15.69
C ASN A 897 -14.70 1.87 15.55
N ILE A 898 -14.85 0.91 16.48
CA ILE A 898 -16.04 0.06 16.58
C ILE A 898 -17.30 0.92 16.72
N THR A 899 -17.29 1.92 17.62
CA THR A 899 -18.43 2.82 17.84
C THR A 899 -18.75 3.70 16.63
N GLU A 900 -17.75 4.21 15.90
CA GLU A 900 -17.93 5.02 14.68
C GLU A 900 -18.44 4.17 13.51
N SER A 901 -17.90 2.96 13.36
CA SER A 901 -18.39 1.91 12.46
C SER A 901 -19.87 1.62 12.74
N MET A 902 -20.23 1.40 14.02
CA MET A 902 -21.62 1.28 14.46
C MET A 902 -22.48 2.52 14.14
N ILE A 903 -22.03 3.74 14.43
CA ILE A 903 -22.79 4.97 14.14
C ILE A 903 -23.07 5.12 12.64
N ASP A 904 -22.05 4.97 11.80
CA ASP A 904 -22.22 5.10 10.35
C ASP A 904 -23.07 3.97 9.77
N LYS A 905 -23.19 2.84 10.47
CA LYS A 905 -24.22 1.85 10.14
C LYS A 905 -25.62 2.42 10.35
N MET A 906 -25.87 3.03 11.50
CA MET A 906 -27.19 3.59 11.81
C MET A 906 -27.59 4.65 10.79
N ARG A 907 -26.61 5.40 10.26
CA ARG A 907 -26.78 6.42 9.21
C ARG A 907 -27.03 5.88 7.80
N ASN A 908 -26.99 4.56 7.57
CA ASN A 908 -26.99 3.93 6.23
C ASN A 908 -25.87 4.42 5.30
N ILE A 909 -24.81 4.99 5.87
CA ILE A 909 -23.55 5.26 5.17
C ILE A 909 -22.92 3.87 4.98
N ASN A 910 -23.00 3.38 3.73
CA ASN A 910 -22.76 1.99 3.29
C ASN A 910 -23.86 0.98 3.67
N LEU A 911 -23.96 -0.11 2.90
CA LEU A 911 -25.05 -1.09 2.97
C LEU A 911 -24.65 -2.55 2.63
N LYS A 912 -23.38 -2.99 2.75
CA LYS A 912 -23.04 -4.43 2.54
C LYS A 912 -22.14 -5.15 3.59
N LYS A 913 -21.10 -4.57 4.23
CA LYS A 913 -20.07 -5.25 5.06
C LYS A 913 -20.65 -5.90 6.33
N LYS A 914 -20.96 -7.18 6.32
CA LYS A 914 -21.64 -7.85 7.45
C LYS A 914 -20.77 -7.96 8.71
N ILE A 915 -19.46 -7.97 8.56
CA ILE A 915 -18.50 -8.23 9.63
C ILE A 915 -17.22 -7.41 9.43
N ASN A 916 -16.63 -6.91 10.53
CA ASN A 916 -15.26 -6.39 10.59
C ASN A 916 -14.41 -7.32 11.47
N LEU A 917 -13.55 -8.14 10.86
CA LEU A 917 -12.60 -9.00 11.59
C LEU A 917 -11.31 -8.24 11.89
N PHE A 918 -10.88 -8.26 13.16
CA PHE A 918 -9.63 -7.66 13.64
C PHE A 918 -8.73 -8.71 14.31
N GLY A 919 -7.75 -9.22 13.56
CA GLY A 919 -6.75 -10.18 14.04
C GLY A 919 -5.57 -9.48 14.74
N GLY A 920 -5.45 -9.64 16.05
CA GLY A 920 -4.43 -9.01 16.88
C GLY A 920 -3.89 -9.94 17.96
N HIS A 921 -3.65 -9.36 19.13
CA HIS A 921 -2.89 -9.96 20.23
C HIS A 921 -3.70 -9.97 21.53
N GLU A 922 -3.22 -10.70 22.53
CA GLU A 922 -3.82 -10.78 23.87
C GLU A 922 -4.08 -9.40 24.50
N PHE A 923 -3.16 -8.45 24.36
CA PHE A 923 -3.31 -7.11 24.92
C PHE A 923 -4.45 -6.30 24.28
N ASN A 924 -4.85 -6.57 23.02
CA ASN A 924 -6.01 -5.92 22.41
C ASN A 924 -7.32 -6.28 23.13
N ILE A 925 -7.46 -7.56 23.48
CA ILE A 925 -8.63 -8.08 24.21
C ILE A 925 -8.60 -7.56 25.64
N ALA A 926 -7.46 -7.67 26.34
CA ALA A 926 -7.32 -7.19 27.72
C ALA A 926 -7.59 -5.67 27.83
N ALA A 927 -7.07 -4.87 26.89
CA ALA A 927 -7.30 -3.42 26.87
C ALA A 927 -8.76 -3.05 26.62
N LEU A 928 -9.46 -3.74 25.69
CA LEU A 928 -10.89 -3.52 25.45
C LEU A 928 -11.73 -3.88 26.69
N LEU A 929 -11.48 -5.04 27.31
CA LEU A 929 -12.19 -5.46 28.51
C LEU A 929 -11.97 -4.48 29.69
N ASN A 930 -10.73 -4.00 29.89
CA ASN A 930 -10.42 -3.01 30.93
C ASN A 930 -11.02 -1.63 30.62
N THR A 931 -11.05 -1.23 29.35
CA THR A 931 -11.64 0.04 28.89
C THR A 931 -13.15 0.06 29.18
N MET A 932 -13.85 -1.05 28.94
CA MET A 932 -15.30 -1.21 29.19
C MET A 932 -15.66 -1.63 30.62
N GLU A 933 -14.66 -1.80 31.50
CA GLU A 933 -14.82 -2.19 32.91
C GLU A 933 -15.52 -3.56 33.09
N ILE A 934 -15.22 -4.49 32.18
CA ILE A 934 -15.67 -5.91 32.17
C ILE A 934 -14.49 -6.90 32.13
N TYR A 935 -13.29 -6.47 32.55
CA TYR A 935 -12.13 -7.33 32.71
C TYR A 935 -12.18 -8.06 34.05
N GLU A 936 -12.30 -9.38 34.00
CA GLU A 936 -11.92 -10.26 35.11
C GLU A 936 -10.43 -10.61 34.95
N PRO A 937 -9.62 -10.66 36.03
CA PRO A 937 -8.20 -11.01 35.94
C PRO A 937 -7.95 -12.36 35.27
N HIS A 938 -7.43 -12.35 34.03
CA HIS A 938 -6.98 -13.52 33.29
C HIS A 938 -6.05 -13.13 32.14
N VAL A 939 -5.33 -14.11 31.57
CA VAL A 939 -4.61 -13.93 30.30
C VAL A 939 -5.55 -14.36 29.15
N PRO A 940 -5.83 -13.50 28.15
CA PRO A 940 -6.64 -13.90 27.01
C PRO A 940 -5.98 -15.03 26.19
N GLU A 941 -6.60 -16.20 26.14
CA GLU A 941 -6.02 -17.42 25.56
C GLU A 941 -5.86 -17.38 24.03
N TYR A 942 -5.09 -18.31 23.45
CA TYR A 942 -4.91 -18.40 21.99
C TYR A 942 -6.24 -18.57 21.26
N SER A 943 -6.44 -17.76 20.21
CA SER A 943 -7.72 -17.63 19.48
C SER A 943 -8.95 -17.25 20.33
N SER A 944 -8.76 -16.70 21.54
CA SER A 944 -9.83 -15.96 22.23
C SER A 944 -10.26 -14.74 21.41
N ALA A 945 -11.52 -14.32 21.57
CA ALA A 945 -12.10 -13.25 20.78
C ALA A 945 -13.23 -12.52 21.52
N ILE A 946 -13.30 -11.20 21.41
CA ILE A 946 -14.44 -10.40 21.86
C ILE A 946 -15.28 -10.00 20.64
N PHE A 947 -16.58 -10.31 20.65
CA PHE A 947 -17.52 -10.00 19.58
C PHE A 947 -18.42 -8.84 20.01
N PHE A 948 -18.41 -7.76 19.22
CA PHE A 948 -19.37 -6.66 19.36
C PHE A 948 -20.51 -6.85 18.34
N GLU A 949 -21.75 -6.98 18.80
CA GLU A 949 -22.96 -7.14 17.99
C GLU A 949 -23.79 -5.85 18.03
N LEU A 950 -23.78 -5.05 16.94
CA LEU A 950 -24.80 -4.01 16.75
C LEU A 950 -26.07 -4.65 16.20
N LEU A 951 -27.07 -4.72 17.07
CA LEU A 951 -28.40 -5.25 16.82
C LEU A 951 -29.40 -4.11 16.59
N ALA A 952 -30.54 -4.42 15.99
CA ALA A 952 -31.64 -3.47 15.84
C ALA A 952 -32.99 -4.16 15.82
N ASP A 953 -33.95 -3.51 16.47
CA ASP A 953 -35.36 -3.87 16.45
C ASP A 953 -36.17 -2.62 16.08
N ASN A 954 -37.01 -2.72 15.05
CA ASN A 954 -37.72 -1.58 14.45
C ASN A 954 -36.78 -0.38 14.13
N GLN A 955 -36.90 0.72 14.88
CA GLN A 955 -36.02 1.90 14.76
C GLN A 955 -34.91 1.93 15.82
N ASP A 956 -35.02 1.11 16.87
CA ASP A 956 -34.13 1.07 18.01
C ASP A 956 -32.89 0.20 17.73
N HIS A 957 -31.83 0.46 18.50
CA HIS A 957 -30.49 -0.10 18.28
C HIS A 957 -29.88 -0.51 19.61
N TYR A 958 -29.13 -1.61 19.61
CA TYR A 958 -28.55 -2.19 20.81
C TYR A 958 -27.16 -2.76 20.54
N VAL A 959 -26.27 -2.70 21.52
CA VAL A 959 -24.99 -3.41 21.52
C VAL A 959 -25.11 -4.63 22.44
N LYS A 960 -24.76 -5.81 21.94
CA LYS A 960 -24.47 -7.00 22.75
C LYS A 960 -22.99 -7.35 22.62
N VAL A 961 -22.35 -7.70 23.73
CA VAL A 961 -20.94 -8.08 23.76
C VAL A 961 -20.83 -9.54 24.17
N ARG A 962 -20.00 -10.31 23.47
CA ARG A 962 -19.65 -11.69 23.85
C ARG A 962 -18.16 -11.86 23.95
N TYR A 963 -17.72 -12.75 24.83
CA TYR A 963 -16.33 -13.20 24.89
C TYR A 963 -16.27 -14.70 24.59
N TYR A 964 -15.55 -15.06 23.53
CA TYR A 964 -15.14 -16.42 23.21
C TYR A 964 -13.78 -16.68 23.85
N LYS A 965 -13.73 -17.64 24.77
CA LYS A 965 -12.53 -17.89 25.59
C LYS A 965 -11.37 -18.51 24.82
N GLY A 966 -11.60 -19.12 23.65
CA GLY A 966 -10.56 -19.82 22.87
C GLY A 966 -10.14 -21.17 23.49
N ILE A 967 -9.72 -21.15 24.76
CA ILE A 967 -9.41 -22.34 25.56
C ILE A 967 -10.12 -22.20 26.93
N PRO A 968 -11.20 -22.95 27.21
CA PRO A 968 -11.95 -23.83 26.30
C PRO A 968 -12.66 -23.05 25.18
N GLU A 969 -13.19 -23.77 24.18
CA GLU A 969 -13.90 -23.22 23.01
C GLU A 969 -15.35 -22.76 23.37
N GLU A 970 -15.48 -21.94 24.42
CA GLU A 970 -16.73 -21.49 25.05
C GLU A 970 -17.04 -20.03 24.70
N THR A 971 -18.31 -19.68 24.45
CA THR A 971 -18.77 -18.29 24.24
C THR A 971 -19.70 -17.86 25.37
N ILE A 972 -19.30 -16.84 26.14
CA ILE A 972 -20.11 -16.19 27.17
C ILE A 972 -20.62 -14.81 26.71
N THR A 973 -21.75 -14.36 27.25
CA THR A 973 -22.22 -12.96 27.06
C THR A 973 -21.68 -12.09 28.17
N MET A 974 -21.19 -10.90 27.84
CA MET A 974 -20.70 -9.92 28.80
C MET A 974 -21.78 -8.88 29.13
N LYS A 975 -21.89 -8.46 30.39
CA LYS A 975 -22.80 -7.39 30.83
C LYS A 975 -21.98 -6.15 31.21
N ILE A 976 -22.16 -5.06 30.46
CA ILE A 976 -21.47 -3.78 30.71
C ILE A 976 -22.04 -3.12 31.98
N PRO A 977 -21.21 -2.61 32.92
CA PRO A 977 -21.69 -1.91 34.10
C PRO A 977 -22.63 -0.76 33.75
N GLY A 978 -23.79 -0.69 34.41
CA GLY A 978 -24.82 0.32 34.11
C GLY A 978 -25.68 0.04 32.86
N CYS A 979 -25.55 -1.15 32.26
CA CYS A 979 -26.41 -1.61 31.16
C CYS A 979 -26.88 -3.05 31.35
N GLU A 980 -27.80 -3.52 30.50
CA GLU A 980 -28.20 -4.93 30.39
C GLU A 980 -27.39 -5.67 29.30
N GLU A 981 -27.51 -7.00 29.21
CA GLU A 981 -26.83 -7.81 28.16
C GLU A 981 -27.10 -7.31 26.72
N LEU A 982 -28.28 -6.71 26.51
CA LEU A 982 -28.68 -6.06 25.28
C LEU A 982 -28.73 -4.56 25.55
N CYS A 983 -27.58 -3.90 25.45
CA CYS A 983 -27.40 -2.53 25.90
C CYS A 983 -27.96 -1.54 24.87
N PRO A 984 -28.94 -0.67 25.18
CA PRO A 984 -29.45 0.33 24.23
C PRO A 984 -28.33 1.25 23.75
N PHE A 985 -28.25 1.50 22.43
CA PHE A 985 -27.08 2.12 21.81
C PHE A 985 -26.73 3.50 22.40
N GLU A 986 -27.73 4.34 22.66
CA GLU A 986 -27.54 5.66 23.29
C GLU A 986 -26.98 5.54 24.73
N ASN A 987 -27.32 4.48 25.46
CA ASN A 987 -26.77 4.22 26.79
C ASN A 987 -25.35 3.63 26.69
N PHE A 988 -25.07 2.80 25.68
CA PHE A 988 -23.71 2.36 25.36
C PHE A 988 -22.80 3.56 25.07
N LEU A 989 -23.19 4.47 24.15
CA LEU A 989 -22.45 5.70 23.87
C LEU A 989 -22.13 6.49 25.15
N LYS A 990 -23.14 6.73 26.00
CA LYS A 990 -23.00 7.46 27.26
C LYS A 990 -22.08 6.78 28.28
N LEU A 991 -22.06 5.44 28.32
CA LEU A 991 -21.14 4.69 29.18
C LEU A 991 -19.71 4.72 28.65
N MET A 992 -19.53 4.72 27.32
CA MET A 992 -18.21 4.69 26.67
C MET A 992 -17.60 6.08 26.45
N GLU A 993 -18.38 7.17 26.43
CA GLU A 993 -17.93 8.57 26.29
C GLU A 993 -16.71 8.92 27.18
N PRO A 994 -16.66 8.60 28.49
CA PRO A 994 -15.52 8.92 29.34
C PRO A 994 -14.21 8.23 28.92
N VAL A 995 -14.31 7.08 28.25
CA VAL A 995 -13.17 6.24 27.81
C VAL A 995 -12.94 6.28 26.29
N THR A 996 -13.70 7.09 25.55
CA THR A 996 -13.58 7.27 24.10
C THR A 996 -12.68 8.48 23.80
N PRO A 997 -11.54 8.33 23.10
CA PRO A 997 -10.59 9.42 22.85
C PRO A 997 -11.14 10.53 21.95
N GLU A 998 -10.69 11.76 22.18
CA GLU A 998 -11.11 12.97 21.45
C GLU A 998 -9.93 13.87 21.09
N GLY A 999 -10.13 14.76 20.11
CA GLY A 999 -9.18 15.82 19.79
C GLY A 999 -7.76 15.32 19.50
N ASP A 1000 -6.81 15.73 20.33
CA ASP A 1000 -5.39 15.39 20.28
C ASP A 1000 -5.06 13.97 20.78
N GLU A 1001 -5.96 13.30 21.50
CA GLU A 1001 -5.78 11.89 21.90
C GLU A 1001 -5.79 10.93 20.69
N LEU A 1002 -6.39 11.36 19.57
CA LEU A 1002 -6.43 10.63 18.31
C LEU A 1002 -5.12 10.74 17.51
N MET A 1003 -4.25 11.69 17.88
CA MET A 1003 -3.03 12.03 17.15
C MET A 1003 -1.85 11.13 17.59
N CYS A 1004 -1.71 9.97 16.94
CA CYS A 1004 -0.60 9.05 17.18
C CYS A 1004 0.61 9.33 16.26
N GLU A 1005 1.44 10.30 16.64
CA GLU A 1005 2.72 10.59 15.96
C GLU A 1005 3.84 9.63 16.42
N LYS A 1006 3.77 8.34 16.04
CA LYS A 1006 4.94 7.44 16.13
C LYS A 1006 6.07 8.06 15.29
N GLN A 1007 7.14 8.56 15.90
CA GLN A 1007 8.07 9.47 15.21
C GLN A 1007 8.93 8.78 14.14
N SER A 1008 9.10 9.47 13.00
CA SER A 1008 9.68 8.99 11.75
C SER A 1008 11.21 8.82 11.74
N SER A 1009 11.76 8.03 12.66
CA SER A 1009 13.04 7.36 12.45
C SER A 1009 13.15 6.03 13.20
N CYS A 1010 13.63 5.00 12.49
CA CYS A 1010 13.79 3.63 12.98
C CYS A 1010 14.73 3.46 14.20
N LEU A 1011 15.41 4.54 14.61
CA LEU A 1011 16.32 4.59 15.75
C LEU A 1011 15.75 5.33 16.97
N LEU A 1012 14.61 6.04 16.83
CA LEU A 1012 14.01 6.78 17.94
C LEU A 1012 12.87 6.04 18.61
N SER A 1013 12.02 5.31 17.87
CA SER A 1013 10.96 4.47 18.47
C SER A 1013 11.55 3.43 19.43
N LYS A 1014 12.53 2.64 18.98
CA LYS A 1014 13.22 1.64 19.82
C LYS A 1014 13.89 2.29 21.04
N LYS A 1015 14.59 3.42 20.86
CA LYS A 1015 15.17 4.19 21.98
C LYS A 1015 14.15 4.82 22.94
N ILE A 1016 12.92 5.09 22.50
CA ILE A 1016 11.85 5.65 23.34
C ILE A 1016 11.14 4.52 24.10
N HIS A 1017 10.88 3.39 23.43
CA HIS A 1017 10.37 2.15 24.02
C HIS A 1017 11.35 1.62 25.09
N ASP A 1018 12.62 1.39 24.74
CA ASP A 1018 13.67 0.94 25.66
C ASP A 1018 13.86 1.92 26.85
N LYS A 1019 13.73 3.23 26.63
CA LYS A 1019 13.85 4.25 27.68
C LYS A 1019 12.67 4.29 28.64
N PHE A 1020 11.46 3.98 28.18
CA PHE A 1020 10.25 4.02 29.00
C PHE A 1020 9.95 2.68 29.69
N TYR A 1021 10.34 1.56 29.07
CA TYR A 1021 10.36 0.23 29.67
C TYR A 1021 11.72 -0.07 30.36
N GLY A 1022 12.57 0.94 30.50
CA GLY A 1022 13.64 1.00 31.49
C GLY A 1022 14.81 0.04 31.26
N ARG A 1023 15.42 0.03 30.07
CA ARG A 1023 16.72 -0.62 29.80
C ARG A 1023 17.92 0.31 30.07
#